data_AF-D8UC25-F1
#
_entry.id   AF-D8UC25-F1
#
_cell.length_a   1.000
_cell.length_b   1.000
_cell.length_c   1.000
_cell.angle_alpha   90.00
_cell.angle_beta   90.00
_cell.angle_gamma   90.00
#
_symmetry.space_group_name_H-M   'P 1'
#
loop_
_entity.id
_entity.type
_entity.pdbx_description
1 polymer ?
#
loop_
_entity_poly.entity_id
_entity_poly.type
_entity_poly.pdbx_seq_one_letter_code
_entity_poly.pdbx_strand_id
1 'polypeptide(L)'
;MYDQSYFIEAMAAAGLRVLPSEDAPPPLSYVHAPLAEYGWNVAAPLADHFREVSHLAVDCPLFKLSSADLVSEDWELMWRWQSINDGIVRDNCYSYTDDIGARMALFNLQNSTTLYVGSYWDDVDKDRREKAFAQLSAAGYRMVTSADVFPTTNITTVNHLGQQQQQGVPPVRMGREFKAMVEYFLGMRSNRFIGNSVSTFAALALLERRRRGAWAAYYNGGNIPLATLLPGLYELPWVFTYNSWSPDYEYMLRGAVRSALSTGSLKPYCIFLGNTSSPIANWLVGRGVTLVRHTPTWREQLLAKARSKAKDNVHHSHLFKTPDMLVSTFQRVDLPVVPVLDQYTYVLYTDADVYFRKPIRLDDFGLPLPRSVSMSYEFVDMFPYNAGVIVANLPTMRQNYNAFIAMMLANDNGLYYTNYGPADQGIMNKFYEQDLRARMLSQAFNTKPYNAYDPASFIVHFHGPKPHQLLAFLTTSKCDFFNVCENSFLYGLCSYVNEWLEWVYDDLEALRLQDACVWLGKQEVAQVFKKKWGLPGELAAVNLTVQGDAGAVPLVNRTEFVQQHHLHLRHSTHLTRGRRRTSTSLTAAVGRISGGAGSNHLPEQSTEQQQQQQQGQMGGQEKRDEGLRDFDKVHAVTVDEEELAAAWDAPAESVVAVGGGDGDAGGGGGGK
;
A
#
# COMPACT_ATOMS: atom_id res chain seq x y z
N MET A 1 -3.49 -29.90 -5.38
CA MET A 1 -2.30 -30.73 -5.66
C MET A 1 -2.68 -32.15 -5.33
N TYR A 2 -2.63 -33.05 -6.30
CA TYR A 2 -2.69 -34.48 -6.04
C TYR A 2 -1.31 -35.05 -6.28
N ASP A 3 -0.87 -35.99 -5.45
CA ASP A 3 0.18 -36.91 -5.82
C ASP A 3 -0.20 -37.50 -7.18
N GLN A 4 0.62 -37.25 -8.21
CA GLN A 4 0.31 -37.67 -9.57
C GLN A 4 0.08 -39.19 -9.64
N SER A 5 0.82 -39.97 -8.84
CA SER A 5 0.67 -41.42 -8.74
C SER A 5 -0.67 -41.77 -8.12
N TYR A 6 -1.02 -41.13 -6.99
CA TYR A 6 -2.32 -41.31 -6.35
C TYR A 6 -3.50 -40.89 -7.23
N PHE A 7 -3.36 -39.79 -7.98
CA PHE A 7 -4.38 -39.35 -8.94
C PHE A 7 -4.54 -40.36 -10.07
N ILE A 8 -3.42 -40.83 -10.64
CA ILE A 8 -3.43 -41.88 -11.67
C ILE A 8 -4.09 -43.15 -11.11
N GLU A 9 -3.76 -43.57 -9.90
CA GLU A 9 -4.34 -44.75 -9.24
C GLU A 9 -5.84 -44.58 -8.95
N ALA A 10 -6.27 -43.42 -8.44
CA ALA A 10 -7.67 -43.11 -8.15
C ALA A 10 -8.51 -43.02 -9.43
N MET A 11 -7.96 -42.43 -10.50
CA MET A 11 -8.59 -42.40 -11.81
C MET A 11 -8.65 -43.81 -12.42
N ALA A 12 -7.58 -44.60 -12.30
CA ALA A 12 -7.56 -45.99 -12.76
C ALA A 12 -8.60 -46.85 -12.04
N ALA A 13 -8.78 -46.65 -10.72
CA ALA A 13 -9.83 -47.31 -9.94
C ALA A 13 -11.26 -46.92 -10.41
N ALA A 14 -11.41 -45.74 -11.01
CA ALA A 14 -12.66 -45.29 -11.65
C ALA A 14 -12.79 -45.73 -13.13
N GLY A 15 -11.88 -46.58 -13.62
CA GLY A 15 -11.85 -47.04 -15.01
C GLY A 15 -11.30 -46.01 -16.01
N LEU A 16 -10.65 -44.95 -15.51
CA LEU A 16 -10.10 -43.86 -16.33
C LEU A 16 -8.58 -44.05 -16.49
N ARG A 17 -8.10 -43.96 -17.73
CA ARG A 17 -6.66 -43.96 -18.02
C ARG A 17 -6.18 -42.52 -18.16
N VAL A 18 -5.32 -42.09 -17.25
CA VAL A 18 -4.64 -40.79 -17.34
C VAL A 18 -3.43 -40.94 -18.27
N LEU A 19 -3.37 -40.14 -19.34
CA LEU A 19 -2.28 -40.13 -20.29
C LEU A 19 -1.27 -39.03 -19.94
N PRO A 20 0.05 -39.29 -19.98
CA PRO A 20 1.03 -38.22 -19.94
C PRO A 20 0.96 -37.37 -21.21
N SER A 21 1.53 -36.17 -21.17
CA SER A 21 1.43 -35.15 -22.23
C SER A 21 1.86 -35.63 -23.61
N GLU A 22 2.88 -36.47 -23.65
CA GLU A 22 3.49 -37.08 -24.82
C GLU A 22 2.63 -38.18 -25.45
N ASP A 23 1.73 -38.79 -24.67
CA ASP A 23 0.78 -39.81 -25.12
C ASP A 23 -0.62 -39.23 -25.37
N ALA A 24 -0.80 -37.92 -25.16
CA ALA A 24 -2.09 -37.26 -25.24
C ALA A 24 -2.48 -37.04 -26.71
N PRO A 25 -3.71 -37.39 -27.13
CA PRO A 25 -4.16 -37.20 -28.51
C PRO A 25 -4.31 -35.71 -28.88
N PRO A 26 -4.50 -35.33 -30.14
CA PRO A 26 -4.59 -33.92 -30.53
C PRO A 26 -5.69 -33.16 -29.78
N PRO A 27 -5.49 -31.87 -29.42
CA PRO A 27 -6.43 -31.07 -28.63
C PRO A 27 -7.90 -31.06 -29.09
N LEU A 28 -8.12 -31.25 -30.38
CA LEU A 28 -9.44 -31.29 -31.00
C LEU A 28 -10.24 -32.56 -30.68
N SER A 29 -9.62 -33.57 -30.08
CA SER A 29 -10.27 -34.83 -29.69
C SER A 29 -10.83 -34.84 -28.27
N TYR A 30 -10.65 -33.74 -27.53
CA TYR A 30 -11.05 -33.64 -26.13
C TYR A 30 -12.47 -33.10 -25.95
N VAL A 31 -13.20 -33.69 -25.02
CA VAL A 31 -14.38 -33.05 -24.42
C VAL A 31 -13.94 -32.40 -23.11
N HIS A 32 -14.33 -31.14 -22.92
CA HIS A 32 -13.96 -30.40 -21.71
C HIS A 32 -14.82 -30.83 -20.52
N ALA A 33 -14.19 -31.23 -19.41
CA ALA A 33 -14.85 -31.58 -18.16
C ALA A 33 -14.56 -30.52 -17.08
N PRO A 34 -15.57 -29.79 -16.60
CA PRO A 34 -15.40 -28.77 -15.58
C PRO A 34 -15.32 -29.41 -14.18
N LEU A 35 -14.17 -29.97 -13.83
CA LEU A 35 -13.95 -30.66 -12.55
C LEU A 35 -14.09 -29.75 -11.34
N ALA A 36 -13.89 -28.44 -11.50
CA ALA A 36 -14.09 -27.49 -10.41
C ALA A 36 -15.51 -27.53 -9.82
N GLU A 37 -16.51 -27.93 -10.60
CA GLU A 37 -17.92 -28.00 -10.18
C GLU A 37 -18.23 -29.23 -9.29
N TYR A 38 -17.39 -30.26 -9.32
CA TYR A 38 -17.64 -31.54 -8.64
C TYR A 38 -16.94 -31.67 -7.27
N GLY A 39 -16.16 -30.68 -6.86
CA GLY A 39 -15.52 -30.65 -5.54
C GLY A 39 -14.50 -31.77 -5.32
N TRP A 40 -14.53 -32.43 -4.16
CA TRP A 40 -13.53 -33.44 -3.75
C TRP A 40 -13.81 -34.86 -4.27
N ASN A 41 -15.02 -35.12 -4.76
CA ASN A 41 -15.39 -36.41 -5.34
C ASN A 41 -15.53 -36.27 -6.86
N VAL A 42 -14.41 -36.28 -7.56
CA VAL A 42 -14.37 -36.19 -9.03
C VAL A 42 -14.59 -37.55 -9.70
N ALA A 43 -14.31 -38.66 -9.02
CA ALA A 43 -14.36 -40.00 -9.59
C ALA A 43 -15.78 -40.44 -9.94
N ALA A 44 -16.77 -40.23 -9.05
CA ALA A 44 -18.15 -40.62 -9.33
C ALA A 44 -18.78 -39.79 -10.47
N PRO A 45 -18.69 -38.44 -10.47
CA PRO A 45 -19.21 -37.64 -11.57
C PRO A 45 -18.53 -37.92 -12.91
N LEU A 46 -17.21 -38.18 -12.92
CA LEU A 46 -16.51 -38.59 -14.13
C LEU A 46 -17.00 -39.94 -14.66
N ALA A 47 -17.18 -40.92 -13.78
CA ALA A 47 -17.70 -42.23 -14.13
C ALA A 47 -19.17 -42.19 -14.59
N ASP A 48 -19.98 -41.24 -14.10
CA ASP A 48 -21.39 -41.12 -14.44
C ASP A 48 -21.63 -40.28 -15.71
N HIS A 49 -20.96 -39.13 -15.85
CA HIS A 49 -21.27 -38.14 -16.88
C HIS A 49 -20.36 -38.25 -18.11
N PHE A 50 -19.19 -38.86 -17.96
CA PHE A 50 -18.15 -38.87 -19.01
C PHE A 50 -17.71 -40.28 -19.40
N ARG A 51 -18.46 -41.31 -19.00
CA ARG A 51 -18.13 -42.72 -19.24
C ARG A 51 -17.95 -43.09 -20.71
N GLU A 52 -18.70 -42.44 -21.59
CA GLU A 52 -18.66 -42.70 -23.04
C GLU A 52 -17.66 -41.78 -23.79
N VAL A 53 -16.98 -40.89 -23.06
CA VAL A 53 -16.02 -39.97 -23.66
C VAL A 53 -14.63 -40.59 -23.66
N SER A 54 -14.06 -40.78 -24.85
CA SER A 54 -12.74 -41.39 -25.03
C SER A 54 -11.59 -40.53 -24.48
N HIS A 55 -11.68 -39.21 -24.60
CA HIS A 55 -10.63 -38.28 -24.17
C HIS A 55 -11.23 -37.02 -23.53
N LEU A 56 -10.82 -36.72 -22.31
CA LEU A 56 -11.29 -35.58 -21.53
C LEU A 56 -10.16 -34.57 -21.32
N ALA A 57 -10.45 -33.29 -21.54
CA ALA A 57 -9.62 -32.20 -21.05
C ALA A 57 -10.26 -31.66 -19.77
N VAL A 58 -9.54 -31.69 -18.66
CA VAL A 58 -10.07 -31.22 -17.37
C VAL A 58 -9.64 -29.78 -17.13
N ASP A 59 -10.57 -28.97 -16.64
CA ASP A 59 -10.40 -27.53 -16.37
C ASP A 59 -9.47 -27.20 -15.19
N CYS A 60 -9.09 -28.21 -14.40
CA CYS A 60 -8.33 -27.98 -13.19
C CYS A 60 -6.85 -27.79 -13.54
N PRO A 61 -6.27 -26.60 -13.32
CA PRO A 61 -4.81 -26.47 -13.29
C PRO A 61 -4.36 -27.11 -11.98
N LEU A 62 -4.37 -28.45 -11.94
CA LEU A 62 -3.59 -29.19 -10.97
C LEU A 62 -2.15 -28.87 -11.32
N PHE A 63 -1.57 -27.91 -10.59
CA PHE A 63 -0.17 -27.50 -10.71
C PHE A 63 0.70 -28.70 -11.05
N LYS A 64 1.08 -28.79 -12.33
CA LYS A 64 2.04 -29.76 -12.84
C LYS A 64 3.41 -29.23 -12.48
N LEU A 65 3.71 -29.20 -11.18
CA LEU A 65 5.09 -29.27 -10.74
C LEU A 65 5.39 -30.76 -10.75
N SER A 66 6.24 -31.21 -11.66
CA SER A 66 6.56 -32.63 -11.72
C SER A 66 7.13 -33.06 -10.37
N SER A 67 6.98 -34.33 -10.01
CA SER A 67 7.70 -34.86 -8.85
C SER A 67 9.20 -34.60 -9.00
N ALA A 68 9.80 -34.55 -10.20
CA ALA A 68 11.19 -34.14 -10.36
C ALA A 68 11.48 -32.66 -10.00
N ASP A 69 10.47 -31.78 -10.02
CA ASP A 69 10.58 -30.36 -9.61
C ASP A 69 10.31 -30.14 -8.11
N LEU A 70 9.70 -31.12 -7.43
CA LEU A 70 9.36 -31.09 -5.98
C LEU A 70 10.11 -32.16 -5.16
N VAL A 71 10.79 -33.11 -5.80
CA VAL A 71 11.48 -34.24 -5.18
C VAL A 71 12.99 -34.04 -5.36
N SER A 72 13.47 -33.03 -4.64
CA SER A 72 14.75 -33.10 -3.94
C SER A 72 14.61 -32.06 -2.85
N GLU A 73 14.20 -32.50 -1.65
CA GLU A 73 14.35 -31.75 -0.41
C GLU A 73 13.90 -30.28 -0.51
N ASP A 74 12.68 -29.94 -0.06
CA ASP A 74 12.19 -28.54 -0.03
C ASP A 74 13.23 -27.54 0.56
N TRP A 75 14.17 -28.03 1.37
CA TRP A 75 15.32 -27.29 1.89
C TRP A 75 16.50 -27.11 0.92
N GLU A 76 16.83 -28.08 0.05
CA GLU A 76 17.74 -27.87 -1.09
C GLU A 76 17.13 -26.83 -2.04
N LEU A 77 15.81 -26.88 -2.21
CA LEU A 77 15.09 -25.86 -2.97
C LEU A 77 15.33 -24.49 -2.37
N MET A 78 15.40 -24.36 -1.05
CA MET A 78 15.66 -23.09 -0.37
C MET A 78 17.12 -22.60 -0.55
N TRP A 79 18.13 -23.48 -0.52
CA TRP A 79 19.52 -23.12 -0.83
C TRP A 79 19.69 -22.77 -2.30
N ARG A 80 19.10 -23.58 -3.19
CA ARG A 80 19.01 -23.29 -4.62
C ARG A 80 18.30 -21.96 -4.85
N TRP A 81 17.18 -21.72 -4.16
CA TRP A 81 16.41 -20.48 -4.19
C TRP A 81 17.28 -19.30 -3.77
N GLN A 82 17.90 -19.35 -2.58
CA GLN A 82 18.85 -18.33 -2.13
C GLN A 82 20.04 -18.13 -3.09
N SER A 83 20.44 -19.17 -3.83
CA SER A 83 21.52 -19.11 -4.81
C SER A 83 21.12 -18.60 -6.20
N ILE A 84 19.81 -18.40 -6.49
CA ILE A 84 19.37 -17.83 -7.77
C ILE A 84 19.82 -16.37 -7.83
N ASN A 85 20.79 -16.09 -8.70
CA ASN A 85 21.34 -14.75 -8.92
C ASN A 85 20.62 -14.03 -10.08
N ASP A 86 19.35 -13.68 -9.85
CA ASP A 86 18.52 -12.92 -10.81
C ASP A 86 18.15 -11.52 -10.29
N GLY A 87 18.81 -11.06 -9.22
CA GLY A 87 18.52 -9.79 -8.56
C GLY A 87 17.39 -9.84 -7.53
N ILE A 88 16.76 -11.01 -7.30
CA ILE A 88 15.74 -11.18 -6.26
C ILE A 88 16.38 -11.71 -4.97
N VAL A 89 16.35 -10.91 -3.89
CA VAL A 89 16.81 -11.31 -2.55
C VAL A 89 15.84 -12.33 -1.96
N ARG A 90 16.37 -13.52 -1.66
CA ARG A 90 15.61 -14.70 -1.21
C ARG A 90 15.99 -15.13 0.22
N ASP A 91 16.33 -14.17 1.08
CA ASP A 91 16.76 -14.35 2.47
C ASP A 91 15.61 -14.61 3.48
N ASN A 92 14.61 -15.39 3.10
CA ASN A 92 13.46 -15.67 3.98
C ASN A 92 13.48 -17.12 4.47
N CYS A 93 14.58 -17.82 4.24
CA CYS A 93 14.71 -19.25 4.47
C CYS A 93 15.20 -19.50 5.90
N TYR A 94 14.31 -20.04 6.74
CA TYR A 94 14.45 -20.13 8.21
C TYR A 94 14.61 -18.81 8.96
N SER A 95 14.61 -17.67 8.28
CA SER A 95 14.55 -16.35 8.91
C SER A 95 13.45 -16.37 9.96
N TYR A 96 13.88 -16.09 11.19
CA TYR A 96 13.00 -16.02 12.35
C TYR A 96 12.34 -17.32 12.81
N THR A 97 12.85 -18.48 12.39
CA THR A 97 12.39 -19.79 12.92
C THR A 97 12.87 -19.98 14.36
N ASP A 98 14.11 -19.58 14.62
CA ASP A 98 14.76 -19.67 15.93
C ASP A 98 14.17 -18.72 16.99
N ASP A 99 13.37 -17.73 16.58
CA ASP A 99 12.67 -16.78 17.45
C ASP A 99 11.14 -16.74 17.16
N ILE A 100 10.60 -17.85 16.61
CA ILE A 100 9.21 -17.92 16.11
C ILE A 100 8.17 -17.50 17.15
N GLY A 101 8.37 -17.81 18.43
CA GLY A 101 7.48 -17.39 19.51
C GLY A 101 7.35 -15.87 19.62
N ALA A 102 8.48 -15.15 19.52
CA ALA A 102 8.51 -13.69 19.48
C ALA A 102 7.86 -13.16 18.20
N ARG A 103 8.06 -13.81 17.06
CA ARG A 103 7.44 -13.41 15.79
C ARG A 103 5.93 -13.54 15.82
N MET A 104 5.40 -14.65 16.32
CA MET A 104 3.96 -14.87 16.43
C MET A 104 3.29 -13.80 17.29
N ALA A 105 3.95 -13.33 18.35
CA ALA A 105 3.46 -12.23 19.17
C ALA A 105 3.29 -10.92 18.37
N LEU A 106 4.13 -10.67 17.36
CA LEU A 106 4.01 -9.50 16.46
C LEU A 106 2.81 -9.56 15.52
N PHE A 107 2.21 -10.74 15.35
CA PHE A 107 0.95 -10.95 14.62
C PHE A 107 -0.24 -11.07 15.60
N ASN A 108 -0.04 -10.68 16.87
CA ASN A 108 -1.05 -10.69 17.93
C ASN A 108 -1.72 -12.06 18.09
N LEU A 109 -0.95 -13.14 17.90
CA LEU A 109 -1.42 -14.51 18.12
C LEU A 109 -1.51 -14.77 19.63
N GLN A 110 -2.71 -15.15 20.08
CA GLN A 110 -2.98 -15.40 21.50
C GLN A 110 -2.41 -16.77 21.89
N ASN A 111 -1.61 -16.81 22.95
CA ASN A 111 -1.01 -18.05 23.46
C ASN A 111 -2.01 -18.97 24.18
N SER A 112 -3.20 -18.47 24.51
CA SER A 112 -4.32 -19.24 25.06
C SER A 112 -4.96 -20.21 24.06
N THR A 113 -4.72 -20.00 22.76
CA THR A 113 -5.24 -20.90 21.71
C THR A 113 -4.26 -22.04 21.45
N THR A 114 -4.78 -23.26 21.30
CA THR A 114 -3.94 -24.41 20.94
C THR A 114 -3.32 -24.19 19.57
N LEU A 115 -2.00 -24.28 19.49
CA LEU A 115 -1.22 -24.12 18.28
C LEU A 115 -0.98 -25.50 17.65
N TYR A 116 -1.60 -25.75 16.50
CA TYR A 116 -1.19 -26.87 15.67
C TYR A 116 0.09 -26.48 14.92
N VAL A 117 1.18 -27.19 15.19
CA VAL A 117 2.47 -27.02 14.52
C VAL A 117 2.60 -28.14 13.50
N GLY A 118 2.14 -27.87 12.28
CA GLY A 118 2.26 -28.79 11.17
C GLY A 118 3.67 -28.77 10.61
N SER A 119 4.37 -29.90 10.65
CA SER A 119 5.37 -30.26 9.65
C SER A 119 5.97 -31.65 9.87
N TYR A 120 6.48 -32.18 8.75
CA TYR A 120 7.53 -33.20 8.67
C TYR A 120 8.85 -32.67 9.27
N TRP A 121 8.89 -32.55 10.59
CA TRP A 121 10.10 -32.14 11.30
C TRP A 121 11.19 -33.22 11.36
N ASP A 122 10.94 -34.40 10.79
CA ASP A 122 11.97 -35.44 10.65
C ASP A 122 13.04 -35.02 9.64
N ASP A 123 12.68 -34.15 8.68
CA ASP A 123 13.58 -33.61 7.65
C ASP A 123 14.22 -32.28 8.07
N VAL A 124 13.86 -31.72 9.23
CA VAL A 124 14.42 -30.49 9.77
C VAL A 124 15.55 -30.83 10.74
N ASP A 125 16.60 -30.02 10.74
CA ASP A 125 17.66 -30.10 11.74
C ASP A 125 17.08 -30.20 13.16
N LYS A 126 17.50 -31.24 13.88
CA LYS A 126 16.93 -31.61 15.18
C LYS A 126 17.08 -30.49 16.20
N ASP A 127 18.25 -29.86 16.24
CA ASP A 127 18.57 -28.81 17.20
C ASP A 127 17.71 -27.56 16.93
N ARG A 128 17.54 -27.18 15.66
CA ARG A 128 16.65 -26.08 15.25
C ARG A 128 15.20 -26.36 15.62
N ARG A 129 14.70 -27.57 15.36
CA ARG A 129 13.34 -27.98 15.75
C ARG A 129 13.13 -27.87 17.25
N GLU A 130 14.04 -28.44 18.03
CA GLU A 130 13.96 -28.42 19.50
C GLU A 130 14.02 -26.99 20.03
N LYS A 131 14.85 -26.14 19.45
CA LYS A 131 14.92 -24.71 19.76
C LYS A 131 13.60 -23.99 19.43
N ALA A 132 13.02 -24.20 18.25
CA ALA A 132 11.75 -23.59 17.87
C ALA A 132 10.61 -24.00 18.81
N PHE A 133 10.53 -25.29 19.16
CA PHE A 133 9.55 -25.80 20.12
C PHE A 133 9.77 -25.24 21.53
N ALA A 134 11.01 -25.14 21.98
CA ALA A 134 11.34 -24.52 23.26
C ALA A 134 10.89 -23.05 23.29
N GLN A 135 11.08 -22.30 22.20
CA GLN A 135 10.62 -20.90 22.11
C GLN A 135 9.10 -20.77 22.12
N LEU A 136 8.38 -21.61 21.38
CA LEU A 136 6.91 -21.63 21.40
C LEU A 136 6.37 -21.98 22.79
N SER A 137 6.96 -22.98 23.45
CA SER A 137 6.61 -23.36 24.81
C SER A 137 6.90 -22.21 25.81
N ALA A 138 8.08 -21.59 25.71
CA ALA A 138 8.46 -20.45 26.55
C ALA A 138 7.56 -19.23 26.35
N ALA A 139 7.02 -19.02 25.15
CA ALA A 139 6.02 -17.99 24.85
C ALA A 139 4.60 -18.35 25.35
N GLY A 140 4.42 -19.54 25.93
CA GLY A 140 3.17 -19.99 26.55
C GLY A 140 2.19 -20.68 25.60
N TYR A 141 2.61 -21.05 24.38
CA TYR A 141 1.72 -21.74 23.44
C TYR A 141 1.52 -23.20 23.83
N ARG A 142 0.26 -23.65 23.89
CA ARG A 142 -0.06 -25.09 23.96
C ARG A 142 0.05 -25.70 22.58
N MET A 143 1.10 -26.49 22.34
CA MET A 143 1.36 -27.09 21.03
C MET A 143 0.67 -28.45 20.86
N VAL A 144 0.19 -28.71 19.63
CA VAL A 144 -0.16 -30.04 19.11
C VAL A 144 0.62 -30.18 17.81
N THR A 145 1.33 -31.29 17.65
CA THR A 145 2.23 -31.53 16.51
C THR A 145 1.65 -32.58 15.56
N SER A 146 2.25 -32.69 14.37
CA SER A 146 1.93 -33.77 13.42
C SER A 146 2.12 -35.17 14.04
N ALA A 147 3.07 -35.34 14.96
CA ALA A 147 3.29 -36.61 15.66
C ALA A 147 2.12 -36.97 16.60
N ASP A 148 1.46 -35.96 17.18
CA ASP A 148 0.28 -36.16 18.03
C ASP A 148 -0.96 -36.54 17.21
N VAL A 149 -1.08 -36.03 15.98
CA VAL A 149 -2.21 -36.28 15.06
C VAL A 149 -2.01 -37.56 14.24
N PHE A 150 -0.78 -37.87 13.85
CA PHE A 150 -0.40 -39.07 13.08
C PHE A 150 0.55 -39.94 13.91
N PRO A 151 0.09 -40.51 15.04
CA PRO A 151 0.96 -41.32 15.88
C PRO A 151 1.50 -42.50 15.08
N THR A 152 2.81 -42.71 15.14
CA THR A 152 3.45 -43.95 14.69
C THR A 152 3.04 -45.07 15.64
N THR A 153 1.82 -45.60 15.46
CA THR A 153 1.39 -46.78 16.19
C THR A 153 2.29 -47.95 15.82
N ASN A 154 3.23 -48.28 16.70
CA ASN A 154 3.81 -49.60 16.78
C ASN A 154 2.72 -50.55 17.26
N ILE A 155 1.86 -51.01 16.35
CA ILE A 155 0.81 -51.98 16.66
C ILE A 155 1.50 -53.25 17.14
N THR A 156 1.46 -53.49 18.45
CA THR A 156 2.00 -54.70 19.07
C THR A 156 0.87 -55.71 19.11
N THR A 157 0.76 -56.58 18.11
CA THR A 157 -0.22 -57.68 18.11
C THR A 157 0.24 -58.78 19.06
N VAL A 158 -0.54 -59.03 20.12
CA VAL A 158 -0.39 -60.22 20.96
C VAL A 158 -1.21 -61.33 20.31
N ASN A 159 -0.55 -62.39 19.85
CA ASN A 159 -1.26 -63.52 19.28
C ASN A 159 -1.97 -64.33 20.39
N HIS A 160 -2.89 -65.23 20.01
CA HIS A 160 -3.73 -66.02 20.95
C HIS A 160 -2.93 -66.91 21.93
N LEU A 161 -1.62 -67.03 21.73
CA LEU A 161 -0.68 -67.78 22.57
C LEU A 161 0.09 -66.89 23.56
N GLY A 162 -0.25 -65.60 23.66
CA GLY A 162 0.46 -64.65 24.53
C GLY A 162 1.87 -64.29 24.04
N GLN A 163 2.23 -64.67 22.81
CA GLN A 163 3.52 -64.29 22.22
C GLN A 163 3.35 -62.93 21.51
N GLN A 164 4.23 -61.98 21.85
CA GLN A 164 4.34 -60.74 21.10
C GLN A 164 4.93 -61.08 19.74
N GLN A 165 4.10 -61.16 18.71
CA GLN A 165 4.55 -61.16 17.32
C GLN A 165 4.36 -59.76 16.77
N GLN A 166 5.45 -59.12 16.39
CA GLN A 166 5.43 -57.98 15.47
C GLN A 166 4.93 -58.50 14.12
N GLN A 167 3.61 -58.69 13.98
CA GLN A 167 3.02 -58.84 12.66
C GLN A 167 2.91 -57.44 12.09
N GLY A 168 3.84 -57.12 11.19
CA GLY A 168 3.80 -55.94 10.36
C GLY A 168 2.61 -56.03 9.41
N VAL A 169 1.39 -55.79 9.91
CA VAL A 169 0.41 -55.08 9.09
C VAL A 169 1.11 -53.76 8.81
N PRO A 170 1.51 -53.46 7.55
CA PRO A 170 2.12 -52.19 7.25
C PRO A 170 1.09 -51.17 7.74
N PRO A 171 1.40 -50.32 8.75
CA PRO A 171 0.51 -49.20 9.03
C PRO A 171 0.28 -48.57 7.67
N VAL A 172 -0.99 -48.34 7.27
CA VAL A 172 -1.30 -47.64 6.02
C VAL A 172 -0.34 -46.47 6.03
N ARG A 173 0.70 -46.54 5.18
CA ARG A 173 1.79 -45.58 5.22
C ARG A 173 1.13 -44.35 4.66
N MET A 174 0.54 -43.55 5.54
CA MET A 174 0.08 -42.22 5.22
C MET A 174 1.33 -41.50 4.81
N GLY A 175 1.56 -41.49 3.49
CA GLY A 175 2.74 -40.90 2.88
C GLY A 175 2.81 -39.43 3.23
N ARG A 176 3.98 -38.83 2.98
CA ARG A 176 4.21 -37.39 3.17
C ARG A 176 3.08 -36.55 2.63
N GLU A 177 2.66 -36.84 1.40
CA GLU A 177 1.60 -36.11 0.70
C GLU A 177 0.24 -36.19 1.40
N PHE A 178 -0.12 -37.34 1.97
CA PHE A 178 -1.39 -37.47 2.69
C PHE A 178 -1.41 -36.58 3.94
N LYS A 179 -0.33 -36.61 4.73
CA LYS A 179 -0.25 -35.76 5.93
C LYS A 179 -0.20 -34.28 5.54
N ALA A 180 0.60 -33.90 4.54
CA ALA A 180 0.66 -32.54 4.02
C ALA A 180 -0.72 -32.05 3.54
N MET A 181 -1.51 -32.91 2.89
CA MET A 181 -2.89 -32.63 2.51
C MET A 181 -3.78 -32.38 3.74
N VAL A 182 -3.73 -33.25 4.76
CA VAL A 182 -4.49 -33.04 6.00
C VAL A 182 -4.09 -31.72 6.66
N GLU A 183 -2.80 -31.43 6.75
CA GLU A 183 -2.27 -30.18 7.32
C GLU A 183 -2.69 -28.95 6.53
N TYR A 184 -2.71 -29.03 5.20
CA TYR A 184 -3.26 -28.00 4.34
C TYR A 184 -4.71 -27.73 4.69
N PHE A 185 -5.56 -28.76 4.76
CA PHE A 185 -6.97 -28.58 5.12
C PHE A 185 -7.18 -28.10 6.56
N LEU A 186 -6.33 -28.50 7.50
CA LEU A 186 -6.31 -27.93 8.86
C LEU A 186 -5.98 -26.44 8.81
N GLY A 187 -4.95 -26.05 8.07
CA GLY A 187 -4.58 -24.66 7.84
C GLY A 187 -5.67 -23.85 7.13
N MET A 188 -6.42 -24.45 6.20
CA MET A 188 -7.55 -23.81 5.54
C MET A 188 -8.79 -23.65 6.43
N ARG A 189 -8.98 -24.56 7.41
CA ARG A 189 -10.11 -24.53 8.36
C ARG A 189 -9.80 -23.81 9.66
N SER A 190 -8.55 -23.49 9.95
CA SER A 190 -8.18 -22.80 11.17
C SER A 190 -8.67 -21.34 11.18
N ASN A 191 -8.93 -20.80 12.38
CA ASN A 191 -9.27 -19.39 12.54
C ASN A 191 -8.13 -18.48 12.11
N ARG A 192 -6.88 -18.89 12.39
CA ARG A 192 -5.65 -18.20 12.02
C ARG A 192 -4.64 -19.20 11.47
N PHE A 193 -3.93 -18.80 10.42
CA PHE A 193 -2.87 -19.57 9.79
C PHE A 193 -1.60 -18.72 9.72
N ILE A 194 -0.48 -19.25 10.18
CA ILE A 194 0.83 -18.66 9.99
C ILE A 194 1.75 -19.67 9.33
N GLY A 195 2.41 -19.27 8.26
CA GLY A 195 3.25 -20.16 7.47
C GLY A 195 4.62 -19.56 7.15
N ASN A 196 5.46 -20.36 6.51
CA ASN A 196 6.68 -19.87 5.88
C ASN A 196 6.34 -19.38 4.47
N SER A 197 6.66 -18.13 4.13
CA SER A 197 6.30 -17.52 2.85
C SER A 197 6.95 -18.17 1.62
N VAL A 198 8.05 -18.92 1.80
CA VAL A 198 8.74 -19.62 0.70
C VAL A 198 8.32 -21.08 0.54
N SER A 199 7.56 -21.64 1.49
CA SER A 199 6.97 -22.98 1.31
C SER A 199 5.79 -22.90 0.34
N THR A 200 5.80 -23.69 -0.73
CA THR A 200 4.73 -23.69 -1.75
C THR A 200 3.35 -23.93 -1.15
N PHE A 201 3.20 -24.91 -0.26
CA PHE A 201 1.91 -25.22 0.40
C PHE A 201 1.46 -24.08 1.31
N ALA A 202 2.38 -23.54 2.12
CA ALA A 202 2.03 -22.47 3.06
C ALA A 202 1.74 -21.15 2.34
N ALA A 203 2.50 -20.83 1.29
CA ALA A 203 2.25 -19.69 0.43
C ALA A 203 0.89 -19.84 -0.27
N LEU A 204 0.56 -21.00 -0.84
CA LEU A 204 -0.73 -21.23 -1.47
C LEU A 204 -1.89 -21.10 -0.47
N ALA A 205 -1.77 -21.71 0.71
CA ALA A 205 -2.76 -21.59 1.77
C ALA A 205 -2.94 -20.13 2.20
N LEU A 206 -1.84 -19.37 2.33
CA LEU A 206 -1.89 -17.96 2.66
C LEU A 206 -2.63 -17.14 1.59
N LEU A 207 -2.32 -17.36 0.31
CA LEU A 207 -2.98 -16.68 -0.80
C LEU A 207 -4.47 -17.02 -0.87
N GLU A 208 -4.84 -18.30 -0.79
CA GLU A 208 -6.24 -18.76 -0.83
C GLU A 208 -7.06 -18.22 0.35
N ARG A 209 -6.49 -18.24 1.55
CA ARG A 209 -7.14 -17.69 2.75
C ARG A 209 -7.37 -16.19 2.63
N ARG A 210 -6.36 -15.42 2.23
CA ARG A 210 -6.48 -13.96 2.07
C ARG A 210 -7.52 -13.58 1.02
N ARG A 211 -7.58 -14.31 -0.09
CA ARG A 211 -8.60 -14.16 -1.13
C ARG A 211 -10.02 -14.39 -0.60
N ARG A 212 -10.19 -15.30 0.36
CA ARG A 212 -11.46 -15.57 1.07
C ARG A 212 -11.73 -14.63 2.26
N GLY A 213 -10.87 -13.65 2.50
CA GLY A 213 -10.96 -12.77 3.68
C GLY A 213 -10.62 -13.45 5.01
N ALA A 214 -10.05 -14.67 4.98
CA ALA A 214 -9.61 -15.38 6.17
C ALA A 214 -8.20 -14.94 6.60
N TRP A 215 -7.97 -14.89 7.91
CA TRP A 215 -6.70 -14.42 8.49
C TRP A 215 -5.56 -15.37 8.11
N ALA A 216 -4.51 -14.83 7.49
CA ALA A 216 -3.28 -15.57 7.20
C ALA A 216 -2.04 -14.65 7.20
N ALA A 217 -0.98 -15.12 7.86
CA ALA A 217 0.29 -14.42 8.02
C ALA A 217 1.49 -15.31 7.67
N TYR A 218 2.67 -14.71 7.60
CA TYR A 218 3.93 -15.44 7.45
C TYR A 218 5.00 -14.81 8.34
N TYR A 219 5.81 -15.64 8.99
CA TYR A 219 6.70 -15.18 10.06
C TYR A 219 8.11 -14.81 9.60
N ASN A 220 8.54 -15.35 8.45
CA ASN A 220 9.91 -15.31 7.95
C ASN A 220 10.26 -14.01 7.20
N GLY A 221 9.34 -13.06 7.11
CA GLY A 221 9.57 -11.78 6.45
C GLY A 221 9.70 -11.87 4.93
N GLY A 222 10.16 -10.78 4.33
CA GLY A 222 10.32 -10.61 2.89
C GLY A 222 9.03 -10.79 2.07
N ASN A 223 9.18 -11.07 0.77
CA ASN A 223 8.06 -11.31 -0.13
C ASN A 223 7.54 -12.77 -0.04
N ILE A 224 6.39 -13.04 -0.66
CA ILE A 224 5.82 -14.37 -0.91
C ILE A 224 6.10 -14.72 -2.38
N PRO A 225 7.12 -15.52 -2.70
CA PRO A 225 7.50 -15.82 -4.09
C PRO A 225 6.35 -16.30 -4.98
N LEU A 226 5.47 -17.14 -4.42
CA LEU A 226 4.33 -17.66 -5.17
C LEU A 226 3.38 -16.55 -5.64
N ALA A 227 3.33 -15.42 -4.93
CA ALA A 227 2.53 -14.25 -5.35
C ALA A 227 3.01 -13.69 -6.68
N THR A 228 4.31 -13.81 -7.01
CA THR A 228 4.90 -13.34 -8.28
C THR A 228 4.45 -14.21 -9.45
N LEU A 229 4.30 -15.52 -9.22
CA LEU A 229 3.80 -16.49 -10.20
C LEU A 229 2.27 -16.46 -10.34
N LEU A 230 1.56 -16.07 -9.29
CA LEU A 230 0.09 -16.04 -9.22
C LEU A 230 -0.44 -14.64 -8.88
N PRO A 231 -0.26 -13.63 -9.76
CA PRO A 231 -0.62 -12.24 -9.50
C PRO A 231 -2.06 -12.04 -9.02
N GLY A 232 -3.02 -12.76 -9.61
CA GLY A 232 -4.44 -12.62 -9.27
C GLY A 232 -4.85 -13.23 -7.93
N LEU A 233 -3.93 -13.88 -7.19
CA LEU A 233 -4.21 -14.44 -5.87
C LEU A 233 -3.69 -13.58 -4.71
N TYR A 234 -2.82 -12.61 -4.99
CA TYR A 234 -2.27 -11.72 -3.99
C TYR A 234 -2.63 -10.27 -4.28
N GLU A 235 -3.39 -9.68 -3.38
CA GLU A 235 -3.61 -8.24 -3.33
C GLU A 235 -2.73 -7.65 -2.22
N LEU A 236 -1.91 -6.64 -2.56
CA LEU A 236 -1.14 -5.90 -1.57
C LEU A 236 -2.12 -5.08 -0.71
N PRO A 237 -2.14 -5.24 0.62
CA PRO A 237 -2.91 -4.34 1.49
C PRO A 237 -2.47 -2.88 1.28
N TRP A 238 -3.40 -2.08 0.76
CA TRP A 238 -3.28 -0.64 0.63
C TRP A 238 -4.08 0.02 1.74
N VAL A 239 -3.42 0.88 2.51
CA VAL A 239 -4.01 1.57 3.65
C VAL A 239 -3.96 3.08 3.41
N PHE A 240 -5.03 3.77 3.72
CA PHE A 240 -5.06 5.23 3.78
C PHE A 240 -5.87 5.68 5.00
N THR A 241 -5.72 6.94 5.38
CA THR A 241 -6.49 7.54 6.46
C THR A 241 -7.49 8.53 5.90
N TYR A 242 -8.66 8.63 6.53
CA TYR A 242 -9.65 9.65 6.16
C TYR A 242 -10.56 10.00 7.34
N ASN A 243 -11.25 11.13 7.25
CA ASN A 243 -12.21 11.56 8.26
C ASN A 243 -13.55 11.97 7.61
N SER A 244 -14.63 12.05 8.40
CA SER A 244 -15.96 12.36 7.87
C SER A 244 -16.23 13.85 7.62
N TRP A 245 -15.23 14.73 7.76
CA TRP A 245 -15.40 16.19 7.75
C TRP A 245 -14.39 16.92 6.84
N SER A 246 -13.80 16.21 5.87
CA SER A 246 -12.91 16.79 4.86
C SER A 246 -13.52 16.75 3.45
N PRO A 247 -14.72 17.34 3.23
CA PRO A 247 -15.46 17.22 1.95
C PRO A 247 -14.64 17.72 0.76
N ASP A 248 -13.79 18.73 0.97
CA ASP A 248 -12.92 19.32 -0.07
C ASP A 248 -11.83 18.37 -0.58
N TYR A 249 -11.71 17.17 0.00
CA TYR A 249 -10.78 16.13 -0.44
C TYR A 249 -11.49 14.90 -1.02
N GLU A 250 -12.82 14.84 -0.98
CA GLU A 250 -13.57 13.65 -1.36
C GLU A 250 -13.33 13.22 -2.81
N TYR A 251 -13.25 14.16 -3.75
CA TYR A 251 -13.05 13.86 -5.16
C TYR A 251 -11.68 13.21 -5.42
N MET A 252 -10.64 13.68 -4.72
CA MET A 252 -9.31 13.06 -4.78
C MET A 252 -9.30 11.67 -4.17
N LEU A 253 -9.95 11.50 -3.00
CA LEU A 253 -10.14 10.17 -2.40
C LEU A 253 -10.87 9.20 -3.34
N ARG A 254 -11.93 9.68 -4.00
CA ARG A 254 -12.66 8.87 -4.98
C ARG A 254 -11.76 8.48 -6.15
N GLY A 255 -10.92 9.40 -6.63
CA GLY A 255 -9.88 9.13 -7.64
C GLY A 255 -8.89 8.07 -7.19
N ALA A 256 -8.38 8.17 -5.95
CA ALA A 256 -7.47 7.18 -5.36
C ALA A 256 -8.10 5.79 -5.31
N VAL A 257 -9.31 5.67 -4.78
CA VAL A 257 -10.01 4.39 -4.65
C VAL A 257 -10.36 3.80 -6.02
N ARG A 258 -10.91 4.59 -6.95
CA ARG A 258 -11.28 4.10 -8.29
C ARG A 258 -10.05 3.62 -9.07
N SER A 259 -8.95 4.36 -9.03
CA SER A 259 -7.70 3.96 -9.68
C SER A 259 -7.05 2.75 -8.99
N ALA A 260 -7.05 2.66 -7.67
CA ALA A 260 -6.54 1.48 -6.97
C ALA A 260 -7.28 0.20 -7.39
N LEU A 261 -8.61 0.26 -7.39
CA LEU A 261 -9.48 -0.87 -7.77
C LEU A 261 -9.29 -1.27 -9.24
N SER A 262 -9.06 -0.30 -10.14
CA SER A 262 -8.85 -0.60 -11.56
C SER A 262 -7.54 -1.35 -11.84
N THR A 263 -6.52 -1.18 -10.98
CA THR A 263 -5.28 -1.95 -11.11
C THR A 263 -5.44 -3.44 -10.75
N GLY A 264 -6.46 -3.81 -9.98
CA GLY A 264 -6.71 -5.19 -9.55
C GLY A 264 -5.60 -5.82 -8.70
N SER A 265 -4.73 -5.02 -8.09
CA SER A 265 -3.56 -5.49 -7.33
C SER A 265 -3.53 -5.07 -5.86
N LEU A 266 -4.48 -4.21 -5.45
CA LEU A 266 -4.51 -3.59 -4.13
C LEU A 266 -5.79 -3.96 -3.38
N LYS A 267 -5.65 -4.24 -2.09
CA LYS A 267 -6.78 -4.45 -1.17
C LYS A 267 -6.96 -3.23 -0.27
N PRO A 268 -8.03 -2.43 -0.43
CA PRO A 268 -8.17 -1.15 0.25
C PRO A 268 -8.66 -1.26 1.70
N TYR A 269 -7.95 -0.58 2.61
CA TYR A 269 -8.30 -0.36 4.01
C TYR A 269 -8.29 1.14 4.32
N CYS A 270 -9.36 1.64 4.94
CA CYS A 270 -9.44 3.03 5.37
C CYS A 270 -9.46 3.08 6.91
N ILE A 271 -8.42 3.65 7.50
CA ILE A 271 -8.43 4.04 8.92
C ILE A 271 -9.27 5.31 9.01
N PHE A 272 -10.47 5.18 9.59
CA PHE A 272 -11.51 6.19 9.52
C PHE A 272 -11.84 6.76 10.89
N LEU A 273 -11.80 8.09 10.97
CA LEU A 273 -12.20 8.86 12.14
C LEU A 273 -13.45 9.69 11.83
N GLY A 274 -14.51 9.53 12.64
CA GLY A 274 -15.73 10.32 12.53
C GLY A 274 -16.98 9.50 12.28
N ASN A 275 -17.98 10.11 11.65
CA ASN A 275 -19.29 9.51 11.45
C ASN A 275 -19.27 8.43 10.35
N THR A 276 -19.38 7.17 10.77
CA THR A 276 -19.41 6.01 9.87
C THR A 276 -20.69 5.90 9.04
N SER A 277 -21.71 6.72 9.33
CA SER A 277 -22.93 6.83 8.53
C SER A 277 -22.89 7.98 7.51
N SER A 278 -21.76 8.70 7.42
CA SER A 278 -21.58 9.77 6.44
C SER A 278 -21.67 9.25 4.99
N PRO A 279 -22.07 10.09 4.01
CA PRO A 279 -22.12 9.70 2.61
C PRO A 279 -20.81 9.09 2.09
N ILE A 280 -19.67 9.67 2.47
CA ILE A 280 -18.36 9.16 2.06
C ILE A 280 -18.02 7.80 2.68
N ALA A 281 -18.36 7.57 3.96
CA ALA A 281 -18.16 6.27 4.60
C ALA A 281 -18.99 5.17 3.90
N ASN A 282 -20.26 5.46 3.60
CA ASN A 282 -21.13 4.55 2.86
C ASN A 282 -20.60 4.30 1.44
N TRP A 283 -20.09 5.34 0.77
CA TRP A 283 -19.49 5.22 -0.56
C TRP A 283 -18.25 4.32 -0.55
N LEU A 284 -17.35 4.48 0.44
CA LEU A 284 -16.16 3.65 0.60
C LEU A 284 -16.53 2.16 0.78
N VAL A 285 -17.44 1.86 1.71
CA VAL A 285 -17.91 0.49 1.94
C VAL A 285 -18.56 -0.09 0.67
N GLY A 286 -19.37 0.69 -0.02
CA GLY A 286 -19.99 0.31 -1.30
C GLY A 286 -19.00 0.03 -2.43
N ARG A 287 -17.72 0.45 -2.28
CA ARG A 287 -16.62 0.16 -3.21
C ARG A 287 -15.69 -0.95 -2.74
N GLY A 288 -16.07 -1.70 -1.71
CA GLY A 288 -15.28 -2.79 -1.18
C GLY A 288 -14.10 -2.34 -0.31
N VAL A 289 -14.07 -1.07 0.11
CA VAL A 289 -13.07 -0.58 1.07
C VAL A 289 -13.42 -1.10 2.47
N THR A 290 -12.46 -1.73 3.12
CA THR A 290 -12.62 -2.13 4.52
C THR A 290 -12.47 -0.89 5.41
N LEU A 291 -13.59 -0.39 5.92
CA LEU A 291 -13.62 0.77 6.81
C LEU A 291 -13.27 0.33 8.25
N VAL A 292 -12.17 0.86 8.78
CA VAL A 292 -11.69 0.59 10.13
C VAL A 292 -11.97 1.82 10.98
N ARG A 293 -13.01 1.77 11.81
CA ARG A 293 -13.24 2.82 12.80
C ARG A 293 -12.08 2.84 13.79
N HIS A 294 -11.38 3.98 13.87
CA HIS A 294 -10.22 4.12 14.72
C HIS A 294 -10.30 5.43 15.50
N THR A 295 -9.89 5.40 16.77
CA THR A 295 -9.79 6.59 17.62
C THR A 295 -8.45 6.52 18.31
N PRO A 296 -7.48 7.38 17.92
CA PRO A 296 -6.13 7.29 18.46
C PRO A 296 -6.09 7.56 19.96
N THR A 297 -5.39 6.72 20.72
CA THR A 297 -5.27 6.85 22.18
C THR A 297 -4.36 8.01 22.59
N TRP A 298 -3.47 8.45 21.70
CA TRP A 298 -2.56 9.58 21.91
C TRP A 298 -3.19 10.95 21.59
N ARG A 299 -4.42 11.00 21.06
CA ARG A 299 -5.06 12.23 20.55
C ARG A 299 -4.97 13.41 21.51
N GLU A 300 -5.43 13.23 22.75
CA GLU A 300 -5.49 14.33 23.73
C GLU A 300 -4.08 14.85 24.10
N GLN A 301 -3.12 13.94 24.26
CA GLN A 301 -1.74 14.32 24.59
C GLN A 301 -1.05 15.02 23.41
N LEU A 302 -1.30 14.55 22.18
CA LEU A 302 -0.81 15.18 20.95
C LEU A 302 -1.34 16.62 20.83
N LEU A 303 -2.65 16.82 21.01
CA LEU A 303 -3.26 18.15 20.95
C LEU A 303 -2.75 19.08 22.04
N ALA A 304 -2.57 18.58 23.27
CA ALA A 304 -1.98 19.35 24.36
C ALA A 304 -0.55 19.81 24.02
N LYS A 305 0.25 18.95 23.37
CA LYS A 305 1.62 19.29 22.94
C LYS A 305 1.64 20.32 21.82
N ALA A 306 0.74 20.20 20.85
CA ALA A 306 0.69 21.12 19.73
C ALA A 306 0.15 22.51 20.11
N ARG A 307 -0.87 22.56 20.99
CA ARG A 307 -1.60 23.79 21.33
C ARG A 307 -0.68 24.95 21.75
N SER A 308 0.33 24.69 22.58
CA SER A 308 1.22 25.75 23.08
C SER A 308 2.14 26.35 22.01
N LYS A 309 2.24 25.72 20.85
CA LYS A 309 3.20 26.04 19.79
C LYS A 309 2.60 26.10 18.39
N ALA A 310 1.29 25.89 18.25
CA ALA A 310 0.61 25.91 16.97
C ALA A 310 0.81 27.24 16.22
N LYS A 311 0.76 28.37 16.93
CA LYS A 311 1.06 29.70 16.37
C LYS A 311 2.48 29.84 15.83
N ASP A 312 3.46 29.29 16.55
CA ASP A 312 4.86 29.33 16.10
C ASP A 312 5.06 28.38 14.90
N ASN A 313 4.42 27.21 14.93
CA ASN A 313 4.68 26.12 14.00
C ASN A 313 3.86 26.17 12.71
N VAL A 314 2.77 26.94 12.63
CA VAL A 314 1.94 27.03 11.42
C VAL A 314 2.71 27.60 10.22
N HIS A 315 3.73 28.41 10.46
CA HIS A 315 4.64 28.89 9.42
C HIS A 315 5.52 27.78 8.84
N HIS A 316 5.69 26.66 9.54
CA HIS A 316 6.40 25.48 9.04
C HIS A 316 5.47 24.49 8.35
N SER A 317 4.16 24.54 8.59
CA SER A 317 3.19 23.69 7.92
C SER A 317 1.75 24.11 8.15
N HIS A 318 0.96 24.03 7.08
CA HIS A 318 -0.50 24.16 7.11
C HIS A 318 -1.18 23.13 8.04
N LEU A 319 -0.50 22.03 8.40
CA LEU A 319 -1.03 21.00 9.30
C LEU A 319 -1.31 21.53 10.72
N PHE A 320 -0.70 22.64 11.13
CA PHE A 320 -0.97 23.27 12.43
C PHE A 320 -2.15 24.26 12.39
N LYS A 321 -2.83 24.44 11.24
CA LYS A 321 -3.97 25.37 11.14
C LYS A 321 -5.13 24.96 12.03
N THR A 322 -5.42 23.66 12.14
CA THR A 322 -6.49 23.17 13.01
C THR A 322 -6.07 21.90 13.76
N PRO A 323 -6.64 21.65 14.95
CA PRO A 323 -6.48 20.38 15.66
C PRO A 323 -6.78 19.16 14.79
N ASP A 324 -7.81 19.25 13.95
CA ASP A 324 -8.27 18.13 13.14
C ASP A 324 -7.34 17.80 11.98
N MET A 325 -6.73 18.80 11.33
CA MET A 325 -5.70 18.56 10.31
C MET A 325 -4.51 17.83 10.90
N LEU A 326 -4.09 18.25 12.10
CA LEU A 326 -2.99 17.63 12.82
C LEU A 326 -3.32 16.19 13.24
N VAL A 327 -4.48 15.95 13.87
CA VAL A 327 -4.89 14.59 14.24
C VAL A 327 -5.01 13.70 13.00
N SER A 328 -5.57 14.23 11.91
CA SER A 328 -5.78 13.49 10.68
C SER A 328 -4.47 12.96 10.10
N THR A 329 -3.42 13.79 10.05
CA THR A 329 -2.14 13.34 9.49
C THR A 329 -1.43 12.32 10.39
N PHE A 330 -1.58 12.44 11.72
CA PHE A 330 -0.97 11.49 12.65
C PHE A 330 -1.67 10.13 12.70
N GLN A 331 -2.89 9.97 12.16
CA GLN A 331 -3.58 8.66 12.18
C GLN A 331 -2.74 7.51 11.58
N ARG A 332 -1.86 7.82 10.62
CA ARG A 332 -0.97 6.84 9.99
C ARG A 332 0.07 6.23 10.94
N VAL A 333 0.36 6.87 12.08
CA VAL A 333 1.30 6.30 13.07
C VAL A 333 0.74 5.04 13.75
N ASP A 334 -0.57 4.83 13.67
CA ASP A 334 -1.27 3.70 14.28
C ASP A 334 -1.41 2.49 13.35
N LEU A 335 -0.89 2.55 12.12
CA LEU A 335 -0.76 1.39 11.22
C LEU A 335 -0.39 0.07 11.94
N PRO A 336 0.64 0.02 12.82
CA PRO A 336 1.01 -1.22 13.51
C PRO A 336 -0.04 -1.74 14.50
N VAL A 337 -0.89 -0.88 15.06
CA VAL A 337 -1.84 -1.26 16.13
C VAL A 337 -3.28 -1.43 15.68
N VAL A 338 -3.53 -1.32 14.36
CA VAL A 338 -4.84 -1.60 13.78
C VAL A 338 -5.06 -3.13 13.66
N PRO A 339 -6.04 -3.72 14.36
CA PRO A 339 -6.14 -5.19 14.47
C PRO A 339 -6.36 -5.93 13.15
N VAL A 340 -7.08 -5.35 12.18
CA VAL A 340 -7.30 -6.00 10.88
C VAL A 340 -5.99 -6.13 10.08
N LEU A 341 -5.00 -5.29 10.40
CA LEU A 341 -3.67 -5.30 9.79
C LEU A 341 -2.69 -6.25 10.50
N ASP A 342 -3.08 -6.88 11.61
CA ASP A 342 -2.24 -7.83 12.37
C ASP A 342 -1.70 -8.97 11.51
N GLN A 343 -2.41 -9.35 10.45
CA GLN A 343 -2.02 -10.43 9.54
C GLN A 343 -0.95 -10.07 8.51
N TYR A 344 -0.64 -8.77 8.35
CA TYR A 344 0.24 -8.30 7.28
C TYR A 344 1.64 -7.99 7.81
N THR A 345 2.64 -8.46 7.06
CA THR A 345 4.04 -8.09 7.25
C THR A 345 4.32 -6.74 6.62
N TYR A 346 3.88 -6.56 5.37
CA TYR A 346 4.04 -5.32 4.62
C TYR A 346 2.69 -4.75 4.21
N VAL A 347 2.57 -3.43 4.30
CA VAL A 347 1.46 -2.66 3.73
C VAL A 347 1.99 -1.47 2.93
N LEU A 348 1.23 -1.06 1.91
CA LEU A 348 1.43 0.22 1.23
C LEU A 348 0.50 1.24 1.88
N TYR A 349 1.05 2.23 2.57
CA TYR A 349 0.28 3.39 3.00
C TYR A 349 0.39 4.51 1.97
N THR A 350 -0.72 5.21 1.69
CA THR A 350 -0.71 6.47 0.95
C THR A 350 -1.60 7.52 1.61
N ASP A 351 -1.33 8.80 1.32
CA ASP A 351 -2.32 9.86 1.49
C ASP A 351 -3.53 9.62 0.57
N ALA A 352 -4.64 10.31 0.86
CA ALA A 352 -5.91 10.15 0.15
C ALA A 352 -5.96 10.90 -1.20
N ASP A 353 -4.92 11.67 -1.52
CA ASP A 353 -4.80 12.54 -2.69
C ASP A 353 -3.80 11.99 -3.72
N VAL A 354 -3.86 10.68 -3.93
CA VAL A 354 -3.08 9.96 -4.93
C VAL A 354 -3.96 9.40 -6.04
N TYR A 355 -3.35 8.97 -7.14
CA TYR A 355 -3.96 7.96 -8.00
C TYR A 355 -2.94 6.95 -8.49
N PHE A 356 -3.41 5.74 -8.77
CA PHE A 356 -2.60 4.61 -9.19
C PHE A 356 -2.61 4.50 -10.71
N ARG A 357 -1.42 4.38 -11.31
CA ARG A 357 -1.25 4.29 -12.78
C ARG A 357 -1.13 2.87 -13.29
N LYS A 358 -0.69 1.95 -12.42
CA LYS A 358 -0.42 0.55 -12.79
C LYS A 358 -0.48 -0.36 -11.56
N PRO A 359 -0.65 -1.68 -11.77
CA PRO A 359 -0.55 -2.67 -10.72
C PRO A 359 0.74 -2.54 -9.89
N ILE A 360 0.62 -2.74 -8.58
CA ILE A 360 1.75 -2.70 -7.63
C ILE A 360 1.82 -4.02 -6.86
N ARG A 361 3.02 -4.58 -6.81
CA ARG A 361 3.38 -5.81 -6.11
C ARG A 361 4.56 -5.51 -5.18
N LEU A 362 4.79 -6.39 -4.20
CA LEU A 362 5.90 -6.19 -3.26
C LEU A 362 7.26 -6.15 -3.94
N ASP A 363 7.48 -6.93 -5.01
CA ASP A 363 8.75 -6.93 -5.75
C ASP A 363 9.01 -5.61 -6.49
N ASP A 364 7.97 -4.83 -6.81
CA ASP A 364 8.13 -3.57 -7.55
C ASP A 364 8.87 -2.51 -6.72
N PHE A 365 8.84 -2.61 -5.39
CA PHE A 365 9.59 -1.71 -4.49
C PHE A 365 11.10 -1.97 -4.52
N GLY A 366 11.52 -3.07 -5.16
CA GLY A 366 12.90 -3.55 -5.20
C GLY A 366 13.32 -4.22 -3.90
N LEU A 367 14.40 -5.01 -3.99
CA LEU A 367 14.91 -5.80 -2.88
C LEU A 367 16.27 -5.28 -2.39
N PRO A 368 16.59 -5.42 -1.09
CA PRO A 368 15.73 -5.95 -0.02
C PRO A 368 14.55 -5.02 0.31
N LEU A 369 13.45 -5.60 0.81
CA LEU A 369 12.31 -4.84 1.34
C LEU A 369 12.71 -4.07 2.61
N PRO A 370 12.01 -2.97 2.98
CA PRO A 370 12.40 -2.17 4.13
C PRO A 370 12.30 -2.92 5.45
N ARG A 371 13.27 -2.66 6.34
CA ARG A 371 13.28 -3.23 7.69
C ARG A 371 12.15 -2.66 8.56
N SER A 372 11.90 -1.35 8.49
CA SER A 372 10.84 -0.66 9.24
C SER A 372 9.89 0.08 8.31
N VAL A 373 10.34 1.16 7.69
CA VAL A 373 9.58 1.97 6.73
C VAL A 373 10.49 2.41 5.58
N SER A 374 9.89 2.68 4.42
CA SER A 374 10.55 3.35 3.31
C SER A 374 9.66 4.46 2.78
N MET A 375 10.26 5.62 2.52
CA MET A 375 9.62 6.84 2.02
C MET A 375 10.48 7.43 0.89
N SER A 376 9.87 8.24 0.02
CA SER A 376 10.60 8.92 -1.06
C SER A 376 10.84 10.38 -0.71
N TYR A 377 11.80 11.04 -1.37
CA TYR A 377 12.16 12.42 -1.02
C TYR A 377 11.02 13.43 -1.18
N GLU A 378 11.11 14.55 -0.44
CA GLU A 378 10.09 15.60 -0.38
C GLU A 378 9.98 16.41 -1.69
N PHE A 379 10.99 17.22 -2.00
CA PHE A 379 11.01 18.08 -3.20
C PHE A 379 12.17 17.74 -4.14
N VAL A 380 13.35 17.58 -3.55
CA VAL A 380 14.61 17.25 -4.22
C VAL A 380 15.15 15.95 -3.64
N ASP A 381 16.03 15.25 -4.36
CA ASP A 381 16.62 13.97 -3.96
C ASP A 381 17.56 14.10 -2.75
N MET A 382 16.95 14.38 -1.61
CA MET A 382 17.59 14.69 -0.34
C MET A 382 16.64 14.34 0.82
N PHE A 383 17.22 13.93 1.93
CA PHE A 383 16.52 13.76 3.21
C PHE A 383 16.24 15.14 3.85
N PRO A 384 15.09 15.38 4.50
CA PRO A 384 14.05 14.42 4.89
C PRO A 384 13.08 14.00 3.76
N TYR A 385 12.37 12.91 4.00
CA TYR A 385 11.49 12.26 3.02
C TYR A 385 10.01 12.52 3.30
N ASN A 386 9.19 12.36 2.25
CA ASN A 386 7.75 12.57 2.25
C ASN A 386 6.99 11.36 2.82
N ALA A 387 6.11 11.60 3.79
CA ALA A 387 5.31 10.56 4.44
C ALA A 387 4.02 10.20 3.70
N GLY A 388 3.72 10.86 2.58
CA GLY A 388 2.50 10.62 1.80
C GLY A 388 2.47 9.28 1.06
N VAL A 389 3.61 8.59 0.93
CA VAL A 389 3.66 7.19 0.49
C VAL A 389 4.70 6.44 1.31
N ILE A 390 4.26 5.37 2.00
CA ILE A 390 5.10 4.58 2.90
C ILE A 390 4.95 3.10 2.56
N VAL A 391 6.07 2.41 2.37
CA VAL A 391 6.11 0.94 2.44
C VAL A 391 6.45 0.57 3.88
N ALA A 392 5.49 0.03 4.61
CA ALA A 392 5.57 -0.18 6.05
C ALA A 392 5.71 -1.67 6.41
N ASN A 393 6.74 -2.01 7.18
CA ASN A 393 6.93 -3.31 7.82
C ASN A 393 6.26 -3.30 9.20
N LEU A 394 5.03 -3.80 9.26
CA LEU A 394 4.19 -3.70 10.46
C LEU A 394 4.76 -4.45 11.67
N PRO A 395 5.34 -5.66 11.55
CA PRO A 395 6.00 -6.31 12.68
C PRO A 395 7.08 -5.44 13.34
N THR A 396 7.96 -4.81 12.56
CA THR A 396 9.00 -3.91 13.10
C THR A 396 8.39 -2.64 13.69
N MET A 397 7.36 -2.07 13.04
CA MET A 397 6.65 -0.92 13.60
C MET A 397 5.97 -1.25 14.93
N ARG A 398 5.36 -2.43 15.08
CA ARG A 398 4.76 -2.92 16.34
C ARG A 398 5.78 -3.03 17.46
N GLN A 399 6.94 -3.60 17.18
CA GLN A 399 8.04 -3.69 18.16
C GLN A 399 8.44 -2.32 18.69
N ASN A 400 8.45 -1.32 17.81
CA ASN A 400 8.93 0.01 18.12
C ASN A 400 7.82 0.99 18.53
N TYR A 401 6.54 0.59 18.47
CA TYR A 401 5.40 1.50 18.59
C TYR A 401 5.42 2.31 19.89
N ASN A 402 5.65 1.66 21.04
CA ASN A 402 5.70 2.36 22.32
C ASN A 402 6.85 3.38 22.39
N ALA A 403 8.04 3.03 21.86
CA ALA A 403 9.17 3.94 21.82
C ALA A 403 8.93 5.11 20.85
N PHE A 404 8.27 4.83 19.72
CA PHE A 404 7.87 5.83 18.73
C PHE A 404 6.90 6.84 19.34
N ILE A 405 5.81 6.38 19.96
CA ILE A 405 4.82 7.24 20.62
C ILE A 405 5.45 8.04 21.77
N ALA A 406 6.33 7.42 22.55
CA ALA A 406 7.05 8.12 23.60
C ALA A 406 7.93 9.26 23.05
N MET A 407 8.68 9.03 21.97
CA MET A 407 9.48 10.08 21.31
C MET A 407 8.59 11.18 20.71
N MET A 408 7.46 10.80 20.09
CA MET A 408 6.49 11.72 19.53
C MET A 408 5.98 12.69 20.59
N LEU A 409 5.54 12.16 21.74
CA LEU A 409 4.94 12.95 22.82
C LEU A 409 5.98 13.65 23.72
N ALA A 410 7.24 13.24 23.68
CA ALA A 410 8.34 13.94 24.35
C ALA A 410 8.85 15.18 23.60
N ASN A 411 8.32 15.49 22.40
CA ASN A 411 8.70 16.68 21.66
C ASN A 411 8.11 17.94 22.29
N ASP A 412 8.95 18.79 22.88
CA ASP A 412 8.54 20.08 23.47
C ASP A 412 8.49 21.24 22.47
N ASN A 413 8.88 21.00 21.22
CA ASN A 413 8.78 21.95 20.10
C ASN A 413 7.43 21.86 19.38
N GLY A 414 6.38 21.40 20.07
CA GLY A 414 5.02 21.37 19.50
C GLY A 414 4.87 20.50 18.27
N LEU A 415 5.55 19.35 18.23
CA LEU A 415 5.56 18.41 17.11
C LEU A 415 6.23 18.94 15.84
N TYR A 416 7.09 19.96 15.98
CA TYR A 416 8.07 20.32 14.97
C TYR A 416 9.41 19.64 15.28
N TYR A 417 10.03 19.04 14.26
CA TYR A 417 11.30 18.33 14.39
C TYR A 417 12.33 19.01 13.52
N THR A 418 13.15 19.88 14.13
CA THR A 418 14.22 20.63 13.47
C THR A 418 15.08 19.71 12.60
N ASN A 419 15.27 20.07 11.32
CA ASN A 419 15.99 19.29 10.29
C ASN A 419 15.29 18.00 9.79
N TYR A 420 14.11 17.65 10.33
CA TYR A 420 13.35 16.46 9.92
C TYR A 420 11.97 16.80 9.36
N GLY A 421 11.47 18.01 9.65
CA GLY A 421 10.19 18.52 9.16
C GLY A 421 9.07 18.51 10.21
N PRO A 422 7.85 18.89 9.79
CA PRO A 422 6.72 19.05 10.68
C PRO A 422 5.96 17.74 10.94
N ALA A 423 5.27 17.68 12.08
CA ALA A 423 4.22 16.71 12.37
C ALA A 423 4.65 15.23 12.21
N ASP A 424 3.77 14.39 11.66
CA ASP A 424 3.94 12.96 11.47
C ASP A 424 5.14 12.63 10.57
N GLN A 425 5.32 13.39 9.48
CA GLN A 425 6.48 13.26 8.61
C GLN A 425 7.78 13.53 9.36
N GLY A 426 7.83 14.57 10.19
CA GLY A 426 8.99 14.92 11.00
C GLY A 426 9.39 13.82 11.98
N ILE A 427 8.42 13.27 12.74
CA ILE A 427 8.71 12.20 13.69
C ILE A 427 9.12 10.91 12.98
N MET A 428 8.52 10.55 11.85
CA MET A 428 8.91 9.37 11.09
C MET A 428 10.34 9.48 10.55
N ASN A 429 10.69 10.62 9.96
CA ASN A 429 12.05 10.90 9.50
C ASN A 429 13.05 10.81 10.66
N LYS A 430 12.70 11.37 11.83
CA LYS A 430 13.59 11.35 13.00
C LYS A 430 13.75 9.96 13.61
N PHE A 431 12.65 9.25 13.84
CA PHE A 431 12.68 7.97 14.54
C PHE A 431 13.27 6.84 13.68
N TYR A 432 12.96 6.84 12.37
CA TYR A 432 13.42 5.82 11.44
C TYR A 432 14.58 6.28 10.54
N GLU A 433 15.30 7.34 10.92
CA GLU A 433 16.33 7.98 10.08
C GLU A 433 17.30 6.97 9.46
N GLN A 434 17.84 6.06 10.28
CA GLN A 434 18.81 5.08 9.84
C GLN A 434 18.25 4.16 8.74
N ASP A 435 17.05 3.63 8.94
CA ASP A 435 16.43 2.70 8.00
C ASP A 435 15.97 3.43 6.71
N LEU A 436 15.44 4.64 6.85
CA LEU A 436 15.03 5.49 5.71
C LEU A 436 16.23 5.82 4.82
N ARG A 437 17.34 6.28 5.40
CA ARG A 437 18.56 6.61 4.65
C ARG A 437 19.19 5.38 4.01
N ALA A 438 19.06 4.20 4.63
CA ALA A 438 19.55 2.96 4.05
C ALA A 438 18.73 2.49 2.84
N ARG A 439 17.42 2.81 2.81
CA ARG A 439 16.50 2.35 1.78
C ARG A 439 15.43 3.39 1.46
N MET A 440 15.76 4.35 0.62
CA MET A 440 14.79 5.31 0.07
C MET A 440 13.87 4.62 -0.95
N LEU A 441 12.59 4.99 -0.93
CA LEU A 441 11.60 4.55 -1.90
C LEU A 441 11.80 5.30 -3.22
N SER A 442 11.72 4.58 -4.34
CA SER A 442 11.80 5.20 -5.68
C SER A 442 10.69 6.24 -5.86
N GLN A 443 11.02 7.36 -6.50
CA GLN A 443 10.03 8.40 -6.82
C GLN A 443 8.93 7.95 -7.76
N ALA A 444 9.12 6.86 -8.49
CA ALA A 444 8.05 6.26 -9.26
C ALA A 444 6.83 5.91 -8.37
N PHE A 445 7.02 5.70 -7.06
CA PHE A 445 5.95 5.46 -6.10
C PHE A 445 5.46 6.71 -5.37
N ASN A 446 6.04 7.90 -5.58
CA ASN A 446 5.60 9.13 -4.94
C ASN A 446 5.74 10.33 -5.88
N THR A 447 5.37 10.13 -7.15
CA THR A 447 5.61 11.13 -8.19
C THR A 447 4.72 12.35 -7.97
N LYS A 448 5.33 13.54 -7.98
CA LYS A 448 4.64 14.81 -7.80
C LYS A 448 4.30 15.49 -9.13
N PRO A 449 3.11 16.10 -9.27
CA PRO A 449 2.71 16.84 -10.47
C PRO A 449 3.61 18.02 -10.85
N TYR A 450 4.36 18.57 -9.89
CA TYR A 450 5.33 19.64 -10.12
C TYR A 450 6.73 19.15 -10.51
N ASN A 451 6.93 17.84 -10.66
CA ASN A 451 8.12 17.26 -11.28
C ASN A 451 7.86 17.00 -12.76
N ALA A 452 8.92 16.73 -13.53
CA ALA A 452 8.80 16.27 -14.91
C ALA A 452 7.88 15.05 -15.01
N TYR A 453 7.12 14.96 -16.09
CA TYR A 453 6.29 13.79 -16.37
C TYR A 453 7.17 12.54 -16.50
N ASP A 454 6.81 11.49 -15.76
CA ASP A 454 7.52 10.22 -15.71
C ASP A 454 6.56 9.09 -16.15
N PRO A 455 6.78 8.47 -17.32
CA PRO A 455 5.96 7.34 -17.75
C PRO A 455 6.15 6.09 -16.87
N ALA A 456 7.20 6.03 -16.06
CA ALA A 456 7.48 4.91 -15.16
C ALA A 456 6.77 5.04 -13.80
N SER A 457 6.07 6.14 -13.50
CA SER A 457 5.38 6.30 -12.21
C SER A 457 4.29 5.25 -11.99
N PHE A 458 4.31 4.63 -10.81
CA PHE A 458 3.25 3.78 -10.26
C PHE A 458 2.16 4.61 -9.58
N ILE A 459 2.56 5.63 -8.82
CA ILE A 459 1.66 6.47 -8.02
C ILE A 459 2.00 7.92 -8.29
N VAL A 460 0.95 8.71 -8.58
CA VAL A 460 1.04 10.16 -8.61
C VAL A 460 0.34 10.70 -7.38
N HIS A 461 1.03 11.55 -6.63
CA HIS A 461 0.59 12.14 -5.39
C HIS A 461 0.44 13.65 -5.58
N PHE A 462 -0.78 14.17 -5.43
CA PHE A 462 -1.10 15.61 -5.49
C PHE A 462 -0.62 16.34 -4.22
N HIS A 463 0.65 16.11 -3.87
CA HIS A 463 1.36 16.72 -2.77
C HIS A 463 1.43 18.25 -2.94
N GLY A 464 1.37 18.98 -1.83
CA GLY A 464 1.35 20.45 -1.84
C GLY A 464 0.00 20.99 -2.36
N PRO A 465 -0.01 21.88 -3.38
CA PRO A 465 -1.22 22.54 -3.83
C PRO A 465 -2.22 21.54 -4.42
N LYS A 466 -3.41 21.48 -3.83
CA LYS A 466 -4.53 20.66 -4.32
C LYS A 466 -5.11 21.23 -5.60
N PRO A 467 -5.85 20.44 -6.40
CA PRO A 467 -6.44 20.91 -7.66
C PRO A 467 -7.25 22.21 -7.57
N HIS A 468 -8.07 22.43 -6.53
CA HIS A 468 -8.73 23.73 -6.30
C HIS A 468 -7.74 24.88 -6.10
N GLN A 469 -6.65 24.64 -5.39
CA GLN A 469 -5.64 25.65 -5.10
C GLN A 469 -4.88 26.03 -6.36
N LEU A 470 -4.61 25.08 -7.25
CA LEU A 470 -4.05 25.35 -8.58
C LEU A 470 -5.01 26.17 -9.45
N LEU A 471 -6.32 25.88 -9.39
CA LEU A 471 -7.33 26.70 -10.05
C LEU A 471 -7.41 28.11 -9.46
N ALA A 472 -7.37 28.23 -8.13
CA ALA A 472 -7.35 29.52 -7.45
C ALA A 472 -6.11 30.33 -7.86
N PHE A 473 -4.94 29.71 -7.91
CA PHE A 473 -3.69 30.35 -8.36
C PHE A 473 -3.81 30.97 -9.75
N LEU A 474 -4.45 30.29 -10.71
CA LEU A 474 -4.66 30.83 -12.07
C LEU A 474 -5.44 32.16 -12.05
N THR A 475 -6.33 32.33 -11.08
CA THR A 475 -7.17 33.52 -10.95
C THR A 475 -6.57 34.61 -10.07
N THR A 476 -5.95 34.23 -8.95
CA THR A 476 -5.52 35.17 -7.90
C THR A 476 -4.05 35.54 -7.95
N SER A 477 -3.22 34.75 -8.63
CA SER A 477 -1.76 34.89 -8.56
C SER A 477 -1.15 34.68 -7.18
N LYS A 478 -1.85 33.99 -6.29
CA LYS A 478 -1.34 33.61 -4.97
C LYS A 478 -1.16 32.11 -4.91
N CYS A 479 0.05 31.68 -4.54
CA CYS A 479 0.38 30.30 -4.21
C CYS A 479 0.85 30.24 -2.77
N ASP A 480 0.19 29.43 -1.94
CA ASP A 480 0.62 29.20 -0.55
C ASP A 480 1.79 28.21 -0.44
N PHE A 481 2.30 27.73 -1.57
CA PHE A 481 3.32 26.67 -1.67
C PHE A 481 4.53 27.16 -2.47
N PHE A 482 4.99 28.38 -2.24
CA PHE A 482 6.14 28.98 -2.92
C PHE A 482 6.00 28.90 -4.46
N ASN A 483 6.96 28.31 -5.18
CA ASN A 483 6.96 28.16 -6.64
C ASN A 483 6.30 26.85 -7.12
N VAL A 484 5.69 26.08 -6.23
CA VAL A 484 5.14 24.74 -6.55
C VAL A 484 3.93 24.85 -7.48
N CYS A 485 3.10 25.89 -7.35
CA CYS A 485 1.96 26.10 -8.25
C CYS A 485 2.45 26.38 -9.69
N GLU A 486 3.44 27.24 -9.87
CA GLU A 486 4.08 27.54 -11.13
C GLU A 486 4.70 26.29 -11.74
N ASN A 487 5.53 25.57 -10.95
CA ASN A 487 6.20 24.35 -11.38
C ASN A 487 5.21 23.27 -11.80
N SER A 488 4.06 23.14 -11.12
CA SER A 488 3.00 22.22 -11.51
C SER A 488 2.60 22.43 -12.98
N PHE A 489 2.27 23.68 -13.36
CA PHE A 489 1.87 23.98 -14.75
C PHE A 489 3.02 23.92 -15.76
N LEU A 490 4.28 24.09 -15.33
CA LEU A 490 5.45 23.97 -16.21
C LEU A 490 5.79 22.52 -16.54
N TYR A 491 5.57 21.60 -15.60
CA TYR A 491 6.05 20.23 -15.66
C TYR A 491 4.92 19.20 -15.84
N GLY A 492 4.81 18.21 -14.95
CA GLY A 492 4.01 17.01 -15.18
C GLY A 492 2.49 17.16 -15.01
N LEU A 493 2.01 18.23 -14.38
CA LEU A 493 0.60 18.36 -13.97
C LEU A 493 -0.37 18.06 -15.10
N CYS A 494 -0.20 18.70 -16.26
CA CYS A 494 -1.21 18.58 -17.31
C CYS A 494 -1.25 17.19 -17.94
N SER A 495 -0.14 16.46 -17.99
CA SER A 495 -0.14 15.06 -18.39
C SER A 495 -0.89 14.20 -17.37
N TYR A 496 -0.61 14.38 -16.09
CA TYR A 496 -1.26 13.59 -15.03
C TYR A 496 -2.74 13.92 -14.84
N VAL A 497 -3.15 15.19 -14.97
CA VAL A 497 -4.58 15.58 -14.90
C VAL A 497 -5.39 14.91 -16.01
N ASN A 498 -4.82 14.79 -17.22
CA ASN A 498 -5.51 14.12 -18.33
C ASN A 498 -5.75 12.62 -18.04
N GLU A 499 -4.79 11.95 -17.41
CA GLU A 499 -4.95 10.55 -16.97
C GLU A 499 -5.93 10.46 -15.80
N TRP A 500 -5.75 11.32 -14.79
CA TRP A 500 -6.51 11.29 -13.55
C TRP A 500 -8.02 11.51 -13.77
N LEU A 501 -8.40 12.28 -14.79
CA LEU A 501 -9.80 12.48 -15.19
C LEU A 501 -10.57 11.19 -15.49
N GLU A 502 -9.90 10.09 -15.83
CA GLU A 502 -10.55 8.78 -15.95
C GLU A 502 -11.22 8.35 -14.63
N TRP A 503 -10.64 8.77 -13.50
CA TRP A 503 -11.07 8.37 -12.16
C TRP A 503 -11.93 9.42 -11.45
N VAL A 504 -11.91 10.67 -11.92
CA VAL A 504 -12.66 11.80 -11.32
C VAL A 504 -13.50 12.57 -12.35
N TYR A 505 -14.02 11.87 -13.36
CA TYR A 505 -14.82 12.43 -14.46
C TYR A 505 -16.09 13.18 -14.03
N ASP A 506 -16.58 12.91 -12.82
CA ASP A 506 -17.78 13.48 -12.23
C ASP A 506 -17.51 14.71 -11.35
N ASP A 507 -16.26 15.13 -11.22
CA ASP A 507 -15.86 16.26 -10.38
C ASP A 507 -15.61 17.55 -11.19
N LEU A 508 -16.20 18.65 -10.73
CA LEU A 508 -16.14 19.93 -11.43
C LEU A 508 -14.75 20.58 -11.37
N GLU A 509 -14.02 20.40 -10.27
CA GLU A 509 -12.68 20.97 -10.15
C GLU A 509 -11.70 20.26 -11.05
N ALA A 510 -11.77 18.93 -11.09
CA ALA A 510 -10.94 18.14 -11.99
C ALA A 510 -11.19 18.50 -13.47
N LEU A 511 -12.46 18.65 -13.87
CA LEU A 511 -12.82 19.08 -15.22
C LEU A 511 -12.31 20.49 -15.55
N ARG A 512 -12.44 21.44 -14.61
CA ARG A 512 -11.92 22.81 -14.81
C ARG A 512 -10.40 22.85 -14.90
N LEU A 513 -9.70 22.03 -14.11
CA LEU A 513 -8.24 21.97 -14.14
C LEU A 513 -7.76 21.37 -15.46
N GLN A 514 -8.46 20.36 -15.99
CA GLN A 514 -8.19 19.83 -17.32
C GLN A 514 -8.45 20.88 -18.41
N ASP A 515 -9.56 21.62 -18.36
CA ASP A 515 -9.81 22.72 -19.29
C ASP A 515 -8.65 23.72 -19.29
N ALA A 516 -8.16 24.11 -18.10
CA ALA A 516 -7.00 24.97 -17.97
C ALA A 516 -5.75 24.37 -18.64
N CYS A 517 -5.50 23.08 -18.45
CA CYS A 517 -4.40 22.36 -19.09
C CYS A 517 -4.53 22.28 -20.63
N VAL A 518 -5.75 22.07 -21.15
CA VAL A 518 -6.02 22.10 -22.59
C VAL A 518 -5.75 23.50 -23.18
N TRP A 519 -6.13 24.56 -22.46
CA TRP A 519 -5.83 25.93 -22.86
C TRP A 519 -4.33 26.22 -22.85
N LEU A 520 -3.61 25.77 -21.83
CA LEU A 520 -2.14 25.91 -21.75
C LEU A 520 -1.40 25.12 -22.83
N GLY A 521 -1.99 24.06 -23.38
CA GLY A 521 -1.46 23.36 -24.55
C GLY A 521 -1.42 24.21 -25.84
N LYS A 522 -2.17 25.33 -25.89
CA LYS A 522 -2.11 26.28 -27.02
C LYS A 522 -0.89 27.19 -26.87
N GLN A 523 0.00 27.15 -27.85
CA GLN A 523 1.25 27.95 -27.88
C GLN A 523 1.06 29.42 -27.49
N GLU A 524 0.04 30.10 -28.04
CA GLU A 524 -0.20 31.51 -27.74
C GLU A 524 -0.54 31.76 -26.25
N VAL A 525 -1.36 30.89 -25.66
CA VAL A 525 -1.76 30.97 -24.25
C VAL A 525 -0.59 30.61 -23.34
N ALA A 526 0.18 29.59 -23.71
CA ALA A 526 1.41 29.22 -23.03
C ALA A 526 2.40 30.38 -22.93
N GLN A 527 2.60 31.12 -24.02
CA GLN A 527 3.51 32.27 -24.03
C GLN A 527 2.99 33.42 -23.17
N VAL A 528 1.68 33.70 -23.20
CA VAL A 528 1.06 34.70 -22.30
C VAL A 528 1.21 34.29 -20.84
N PHE A 529 0.98 33.01 -20.52
CA PHE A 529 1.15 32.46 -19.19
C PHE A 529 2.60 32.67 -18.73
N LYS A 530 3.60 32.18 -19.46
CA LYS A 530 5.02 32.36 -19.09
C LYS A 530 5.39 33.82 -18.88
N LYS A 531 4.95 34.71 -19.78
CA LYS A 531 5.22 36.15 -19.67
C LYS A 531 4.60 36.75 -18.43
N LYS A 532 3.36 36.39 -18.08
CA LYS A 532 2.67 36.88 -16.88
C LYS A 532 3.42 36.51 -15.60
N TRP A 533 4.02 35.33 -15.57
CA TRP A 533 4.63 34.75 -14.36
C TRP A 533 6.16 34.78 -14.35
N GLY A 534 6.80 35.40 -15.35
CA GLY A 534 8.25 35.48 -15.44
C GLY A 534 8.95 34.12 -15.54
N LEU A 535 8.27 33.11 -16.07
CA LEU A 535 8.76 31.72 -16.06
C LEU A 535 9.74 31.47 -17.22
N PRO A 536 10.98 31.06 -16.96
CA PRO A 536 11.90 30.60 -18.00
C PRO A 536 11.52 29.17 -18.46
N GLY A 537 11.67 28.87 -19.76
CA GLY A 537 11.57 27.50 -20.31
C GLY A 537 10.37 27.20 -21.23
N GLU A 538 10.31 25.96 -21.74
CA GLU A 538 9.17 25.43 -22.51
C GLU A 538 8.13 24.77 -21.59
N LEU A 539 6.82 24.91 -21.88
CA LEU A 539 5.81 24.15 -21.13
C LEU A 539 5.92 22.68 -21.53
N ALA A 540 5.73 21.77 -20.60
CA ALA A 540 5.61 20.35 -20.93
C ALA A 540 4.58 20.15 -22.04
N ALA A 541 5.00 19.54 -23.15
CA ALA A 541 4.12 19.27 -24.26
C ALA A 541 3.01 18.32 -23.81
N VAL A 542 1.75 18.72 -23.99
CA VAL A 542 0.61 17.83 -23.79
C VAL A 542 0.57 16.88 -24.99
N ASN A 543 1.14 15.67 -24.84
CA ASN A 543 0.98 14.61 -25.84
C ASN A 543 -0.47 14.11 -25.80
N LEU A 544 -1.33 14.70 -26.62
CA LEU A 544 -2.74 14.33 -26.77
C LEU A 544 -2.97 13.02 -27.57
N THR A 545 -1.93 12.19 -27.75
CA THR A 545 -2.07 10.90 -28.43
C THR A 545 -2.72 9.87 -27.49
N VAL A 546 -4.05 9.91 -27.40
CA VAL A 546 -4.83 8.76 -26.93
C VAL A 546 -4.86 7.73 -28.07
N GLN A 547 -3.87 6.84 -28.09
CA GLN A 547 -3.90 5.60 -28.85
C GLN A 547 -3.60 4.45 -27.90
N GLY A 548 -4.59 3.60 -27.65
CA GLY A 548 -4.43 2.37 -26.88
C GLY A 548 -5.74 1.60 -26.74
N ASP A 549 -5.79 0.41 -27.34
CA ASP A 549 -6.86 -0.59 -27.29
C ASP A 549 -7.09 -1.15 -25.87
N ALA A 550 -7.67 -0.34 -24.98
CA ALA A 550 -8.35 -0.81 -23.78
C ALA A 550 -9.85 -0.62 -24.00
N GLY A 551 -10.63 -1.69 -23.79
CA GLY A 551 -12.05 -1.80 -24.14
C GLY A 551 -12.82 -0.50 -23.99
N ALA A 552 -13.36 -0.01 -25.11
CA ALA A 552 -14.08 1.24 -25.20
C ALA A 552 -15.24 1.31 -24.19
N VAL A 553 -15.03 2.02 -23.09
CA VAL A 553 -16.13 2.65 -22.35
C VAL A 553 -16.71 3.72 -23.27
N PRO A 554 -18.04 3.81 -23.47
CA PRO A 554 -18.60 4.69 -24.49
C PRO A 554 -18.23 6.15 -24.24
N LEU A 555 -17.37 6.71 -25.11
CA LEU A 555 -17.07 8.15 -25.22
C LEU A 555 -18.33 9.02 -25.42
N VAL A 556 -19.46 8.40 -25.76
CA VAL A 556 -20.74 9.04 -26.08
C VAL A 556 -21.36 9.79 -24.89
N ASN A 557 -21.12 9.38 -23.63
CA ASN A 557 -21.64 10.12 -22.46
C ASN A 557 -20.77 11.32 -22.04
N ARG A 558 -19.49 11.34 -22.41
CA ARG A 558 -18.56 12.41 -21.98
C ARG A 558 -18.84 13.71 -22.70
N THR A 559 -19.14 13.65 -24.00
CA THR A 559 -19.46 14.85 -24.79
C THR A 559 -20.82 15.44 -24.42
N GLU A 560 -21.84 14.61 -24.16
CA GLU A 560 -23.16 15.08 -23.72
C GLU A 560 -23.11 15.69 -22.32
N PHE A 561 -22.42 15.07 -21.36
CA PHE A 561 -22.28 15.63 -20.01
C PHE A 561 -21.51 16.96 -20.04
N VAL A 562 -20.39 17.02 -20.77
CA VAL A 562 -19.60 18.25 -20.95
C VAL A 562 -20.40 19.33 -21.68
N GLN A 563 -21.20 18.97 -22.71
CA GLN A 563 -22.06 19.92 -23.41
C GLN A 563 -23.23 20.41 -22.57
N GLN A 564 -23.95 19.52 -21.88
CA GLN A 564 -25.06 19.88 -20.97
C GLN A 564 -24.56 20.74 -19.81
N HIS A 565 -23.37 20.45 -19.29
CA HIS A 565 -22.75 21.24 -18.24
C HIS A 565 -22.24 22.60 -18.74
N HIS A 566 -21.62 22.68 -19.93
CA HIS A 566 -21.29 23.96 -20.57
C HIS A 566 -22.53 24.80 -20.87
N LEU A 567 -23.66 24.18 -21.24
CA LEU A 567 -24.95 24.84 -21.40
C LEU A 567 -25.48 25.39 -20.06
N HIS A 568 -25.34 24.62 -18.98
CA HIS A 568 -25.72 25.06 -17.63
C HIS A 568 -24.87 26.24 -17.13
N LEU A 569 -23.55 26.22 -17.38
CA LEU A 569 -22.63 27.33 -17.04
C LEU A 569 -22.88 28.59 -17.90
N ARG A 570 -23.27 28.44 -19.17
CA ARG A 570 -23.70 29.58 -20.00
C ARG A 570 -25.01 30.20 -19.48
N HIS A 571 -25.92 29.39 -18.95
CA HIS A 571 -27.15 29.89 -18.34
C HIS A 571 -26.92 30.61 -16.99
N SER A 572 -25.99 30.13 -16.15
CA SER A 572 -25.71 30.77 -14.85
C SER A 572 -24.91 32.08 -14.97
N THR A 573 -24.04 32.21 -15.99
CA THR A 573 -23.27 33.42 -16.26
C THR A 573 -24.08 34.55 -16.92
N HIS A 574 -25.19 34.23 -17.59
CA HIS A 574 -26.11 35.24 -18.11
C HIS A 574 -26.99 35.90 -17.04
N LEU A 575 -27.15 35.28 -15.86
CA LEU A 575 -27.94 35.84 -14.75
C LEU A 575 -27.16 36.83 -13.86
N THR A 576 -25.84 36.99 -14.04
CA THR A 576 -24.99 37.84 -13.19
C THR A 576 -24.34 39.04 -13.89
N ARG A 577 -24.56 39.27 -15.19
CA ARG A 577 -24.01 40.43 -15.91
C ARG A 577 -25.06 41.48 -16.27
N GLY A 578 -25.56 42.15 -15.24
CA GLY A 578 -26.32 43.40 -15.37
C GLY A 578 -25.71 44.51 -14.52
N ARG A 579 -24.64 45.15 -15.02
CA ARG A 579 -24.10 46.51 -14.71
C ARG A 579 -22.58 46.53 -14.50
N ARG A 580 -21.83 47.07 -15.47
CA ARG A 580 -21.11 48.37 -15.35
C ARG A 580 -20.16 48.61 -16.55
N ARG A 581 -19.95 49.90 -16.76
CA ARG A 581 -19.42 50.61 -17.93
C ARG A 581 -17.91 50.43 -18.16
N THR A 582 -17.58 50.62 -19.43
CA THR A 582 -16.29 50.83 -20.09
C THR A 582 -15.43 51.96 -19.50
N SER A 583 -14.11 51.79 -19.49
CA SER A 583 -13.11 52.87 -19.62
C SER A 583 -11.82 52.36 -20.24
N THR A 584 -11.34 53.09 -21.24
CA THR A 584 -10.14 52.94 -22.06
C THR A 584 -8.96 53.76 -21.49
N SER A 585 -7.71 53.28 -21.62
CA SER A 585 -6.56 54.04 -22.17
C SER A 585 -5.23 53.25 -22.16
N LEU A 586 -4.51 53.28 -23.30
CA LEU A 586 -3.06 53.06 -23.49
C LEU A 586 -2.25 54.17 -22.74
N THR A 587 -0.91 54.25 -22.59
CA THR A 587 0.28 53.77 -23.34
C THR A 587 1.57 54.04 -22.53
N ALA A 588 2.65 53.31 -22.88
CA ALA A 588 4.07 53.70 -22.95
C ALA A 588 4.99 53.71 -21.70
N ALA A 589 6.07 52.91 -21.74
CA ALA A 589 7.46 53.40 -21.82
C ALA A 589 8.46 52.27 -22.16
N VAL A 590 9.28 52.49 -23.19
CA VAL A 590 10.43 51.66 -23.62
C VAL A 590 11.69 52.53 -23.53
N GLY A 591 12.80 52.00 -23.00
CA GLY A 591 14.10 52.69 -22.92
C GLY A 591 15.32 51.77 -22.78
N ARG A 592 15.96 51.50 -23.94
CA ARG A 592 17.40 51.30 -24.30
C ARG A 592 18.44 50.97 -23.19
N ILE A 593 19.23 49.88 -23.27
CA ILE A 593 20.45 49.50 -24.08
C ILE A 593 21.78 49.61 -23.28
N SER A 594 22.69 48.67 -23.60
CA SER A 594 24.16 48.59 -23.36
C SER A 594 24.59 47.94 -22.05
N GLY A 595 25.59 47.06 -21.97
CA GLY A 595 26.58 46.54 -22.92
C GLY A 595 27.80 46.07 -22.09
N GLY A 596 28.45 44.95 -22.46
CA GLY A 596 29.71 44.54 -21.81
C GLY A 596 30.10 43.09 -22.12
N ALA A 597 31.17 42.92 -22.90
CA ALA A 597 31.82 41.67 -23.24
C ALA A 597 33.19 41.54 -22.54
N GLY A 598 33.65 40.30 -22.32
CA GLY A 598 35.01 39.93 -21.90
C GLY A 598 34.97 38.54 -21.24
N SER A 599 35.36 37.44 -21.87
CA SER A 599 36.66 36.95 -22.40
C SER A 599 37.19 35.83 -21.51
N ASN A 600 37.34 34.64 -22.11
CA ASN A 600 37.83 33.39 -21.54
C ASN A 600 39.32 33.42 -21.19
N HIS A 601 39.72 32.78 -20.08
CA HIS A 601 41.02 32.11 -19.94
C HIS A 601 41.00 31.05 -18.82
N LEU A 602 41.58 29.89 -19.11
CA LEU A 602 41.98 28.76 -18.25
C LEU A 602 43.10 28.01 -19.03
N PRO A 603 43.90 27.11 -18.43
CA PRO A 603 44.27 26.95 -17.01
C PRO A 603 45.79 26.68 -16.82
N GLU A 604 46.27 26.68 -15.57
CA GLU A 604 47.48 25.92 -15.19
C GLU A 604 47.25 25.21 -13.85
N GLN A 605 47.56 23.90 -13.83
CA GLN A 605 47.47 23.00 -12.70
C GLN A 605 48.85 22.88 -12.03
N SER A 606 48.91 22.91 -10.70
CA SER A 606 49.78 22.00 -9.94
C SER A 606 49.45 21.96 -8.45
N THR A 607 49.57 20.75 -7.88
CA THR A 607 49.80 20.45 -6.45
C THR A 607 48.71 20.84 -5.44
N GLU A 608 47.57 20.13 -5.45
CA GLU A 608 46.53 20.30 -4.42
C GLU A 608 45.82 18.99 -4.02
N GLN A 609 46.49 17.84 -4.06
CA GLN A 609 45.85 16.53 -3.84
C GLN A 609 46.04 15.89 -2.45
N GLN A 610 46.65 16.58 -1.48
CA GLN A 610 46.77 16.05 -0.11
C GLN A 610 46.10 16.91 0.99
N GLN A 611 45.55 18.08 0.66
CA GLN A 611 44.68 18.86 1.57
C GLN A 611 43.17 18.71 1.26
N GLN A 612 42.80 18.23 0.07
CA GLN A 612 41.39 18.07 -0.33
C GLN A 612 40.64 16.92 0.36
N GLN A 613 41.33 15.95 1.00
CA GLN A 613 40.65 14.85 1.70
C GLN A 613 40.15 15.21 3.12
N GLN A 614 40.76 16.17 3.80
CA GLN A 614 40.24 16.66 5.10
C GLN A 614 39.25 17.83 4.94
N GLN A 615 39.43 18.68 3.92
CA GLN A 615 38.43 19.70 3.57
C GLN A 615 37.16 19.12 2.92
N GLY A 616 37.24 17.96 2.25
CA GLY A 616 36.07 17.28 1.70
C GLY A 616 35.10 16.72 2.75
N GLN A 617 35.59 16.37 3.95
CA GLN A 617 34.72 15.91 5.05
C GLN A 617 34.05 17.08 5.79
N MET A 618 34.76 18.20 6.01
CA MET A 618 34.13 19.39 6.60
C MET A 618 33.20 20.13 5.61
N GLY A 619 33.60 20.27 4.35
CA GLY A 619 32.77 20.90 3.31
C GLY A 619 31.54 20.05 2.93
N GLY A 620 31.60 18.73 3.12
CA GLY A 620 30.44 17.86 2.99
C GLY A 620 29.44 18.01 4.15
N GLN A 621 29.91 18.36 5.34
CA GLN A 621 29.07 18.62 6.51
C GLN A 621 28.48 20.04 6.45
N GLU A 622 29.25 21.05 6.02
CA GLU A 622 28.77 22.42 5.82
C GLU A 622 27.71 22.50 4.71
N LYS A 623 27.91 21.80 3.58
CA LYS A 623 26.88 21.71 2.52
C LYS A 623 25.64 20.92 2.95
N ARG A 624 25.77 19.93 3.83
CA ARG A 624 24.62 19.24 4.44
C ARG A 624 23.86 20.18 5.37
N ASP A 625 24.57 20.94 6.19
CA ASP A 625 23.97 21.90 7.11
C ASP A 625 23.34 23.08 6.37
N GLU A 626 23.89 23.49 5.22
CA GLU A 626 23.26 24.46 4.31
C GLU A 626 21.98 23.90 3.66
N GLY A 627 22.02 22.67 3.15
CA GLY A 627 20.83 22.01 2.58
C GLY A 627 19.70 21.83 3.59
N LEU A 628 20.02 21.49 4.85
CA LEU A 628 19.05 21.39 5.94
C LEU A 628 18.49 22.75 6.38
N ARG A 629 19.29 23.84 6.33
CA ARG A 629 18.79 25.20 6.60
C ARG A 629 17.90 25.75 5.49
N ASP A 630 18.11 25.33 4.26
CA ASP A 630 17.22 25.70 3.15
C ASP A 630 15.89 24.93 3.19
N PHE A 631 15.86 23.72 3.75
CA PHE A 631 14.62 22.98 3.98
C PHE A 631 13.59 23.78 4.79
N ASP A 632 14.01 24.39 5.90
CA ASP A 632 13.14 25.19 6.78
C ASP A 632 12.56 26.45 6.11
N LYS A 633 13.17 26.94 5.02
CA LYS A 633 12.69 28.13 4.27
C LYS A 633 11.60 27.81 3.25
N VAL A 634 11.47 26.56 2.80
CA VAL A 634 10.56 26.16 1.70
C VAL A 634 9.10 26.07 2.16
N HIS A 635 8.84 26.07 3.47
CA HIS A 635 7.52 25.74 4.02
C HIS A 635 6.67 26.93 4.53
N ALA A 636 7.05 28.18 4.25
CA ALA A 636 6.36 29.35 4.79
C ALA A 636 4.87 29.44 4.34
N VAL A 637 3.94 29.20 5.28
CA VAL A 637 2.49 29.33 5.06
C VAL A 637 1.99 30.69 5.58
N THR A 638 1.09 31.33 4.82
CA THR A 638 0.39 32.55 5.26
C THR A 638 -0.80 32.20 6.14
N VAL A 639 -0.98 32.93 7.24
CA VAL A 639 -1.97 32.59 8.28
C VAL A 639 -2.66 33.84 8.82
N ASP A 640 -3.98 33.75 8.98
CA ASP A 640 -4.78 34.69 9.75
C ASP A 640 -4.72 34.28 11.24
N GLU A 641 -4.15 35.14 12.09
CA GLU A 641 -3.95 34.82 13.50
C GLU A 641 -5.26 34.68 14.29
N GLU A 642 -6.32 35.37 13.89
CA GLU A 642 -7.63 35.32 14.56
C GLU A 642 -8.34 34.00 14.22
N GLU A 643 -8.28 33.59 12.95
CA GLU A 643 -8.79 32.29 12.50
C GLU A 643 -8.06 31.13 13.20
N LEU A 644 -6.73 31.24 13.32
CA LEU A 644 -5.92 30.23 14.02
C LEU A 644 -6.28 30.13 15.50
N ALA A 645 -6.39 31.25 16.21
CA ALA A 645 -6.78 31.25 17.62
C ALA A 645 -8.17 30.63 17.81
N ALA A 646 -9.14 31.02 16.97
CA ALA A 646 -10.49 30.47 17.00
C ALA A 646 -10.50 28.95 16.76
N ALA A 647 -9.71 28.44 15.82
CA ALA A 647 -9.63 27.01 15.52
C ALA A 647 -9.06 26.17 16.67
N TRP A 648 -8.12 26.72 17.44
CA TRP A 648 -7.48 26.02 18.56
C TRP A 648 -8.22 26.20 19.89
N ASP A 649 -8.93 27.32 20.08
CA ASP A 649 -9.73 27.61 21.27
C ASP A 649 -11.19 27.18 21.16
N ALA A 650 -11.65 26.81 19.95
CA ALA A 650 -12.94 26.16 19.79
C ALA A 650 -13.03 24.94 20.72
N PRO A 651 -14.13 24.77 21.49
CA PRO A 651 -14.35 23.54 22.23
C PRO A 651 -14.29 22.41 21.22
N ALA A 652 -13.43 21.42 21.46
CA ALA A 652 -13.32 20.24 20.61
C ALA A 652 -14.74 19.73 20.38
N GLU A 653 -15.25 19.80 19.15
CA GLU A 653 -16.61 19.37 18.88
C GLU A 653 -16.75 17.97 19.45
N SER A 654 -17.63 17.86 20.45
CA SER A 654 -17.90 16.59 21.08
C SER A 654 -18.38 15.67 19.97
N VAL A 655 -17.54 14.71 19.60
CA VAL A 655 -17.89 13.56 18.78
C VAL A 655 -18.85 12.71 19.62
N VAL A 656 -20.05 13.23 19.86
CA VAL A 656 -21.17 12.56 20.50
C VAL A 656 -22.29 12.57 19.48
N ALA A 657 -22.73 11.36 19.18
CA ALA A 657 -23.79 11.04 18.24
C ALA A 657 -25.00 11.98 18.41
N VAL A 658 -25.41 12.63 17.32
CA VAL A 658 -26.81 12.98 17.13
C VAL A 658 -27.53 11.67 16.78
N GLY A 659 -27.74 10.84 17.80
CA GLY A 659 -28.64 9.70 17.76
C GLY A 659 -29.98 10.14 18.34
N GLY A 660 -31.00 10.17 17.49
CA GLY A 660 -32.37 10.48 17.89
C GLY A 660 -32.84 9.58 19.03
N GLY A 661 -33.47 10.21 20.03
CA GLY A 661 -34.27 9.54 21.03
C GLY A 661 -35.73 9.85 20.75
N ASP A 662 -36.43 8.88 20.18
CA ASP A 662 -37.88 8.81 20.18
C ASP A 662 -38.42 9.05 21.59
N GLY A 663 -39.39 9.94 21.69
CA GLY A 663 -40.23 10.03 22.88
C GLY A 663 -41.19 8.86 22.89
N ASP A 664 -41.10 8.01 23.91
CA ASP A 664 -42.30 7.52 24.56
C ASP A 664 -42.03 6.88 25.94
N ALA A 665 -43.08 6.93 26.76
CA ALA A 665 -43.37 6.13 27.97
C ALA A 665 -42.80 6.52 29.34
N GLY A 666 -43.74 6.97 30.21
CA GLY A 666 -43.87 6.55 31.61
C GLY A 666 -43.23 7.48 32.65
N GLY A 667 -43.92 8.14 33.59
CA GLY A 667 -45.16 7.75 34.26
C GLY A 667 -44.85 6.99 35.56
N GLY A 668 -44.95 7.66 36.72
CA GLY A 668 -45.17 7.02 38.02
C GLY A 668 -44.16 7.37 39.13
N GLY A 669 -44.57 8.20 40.08
CA GLY A 669 -43.87 8.34 41.36
C GLY A 669 -44.31 9.52 42.22
N GLY A 670 -45.39 9.36 42.99
CA GLY A 670 -45.68 10.28 44.10
C GLY A 670 -47.09 10.15 44.69
N GLY A 671 -47.21 9.43 45.82
CA GLY A 671 -48.33 9.66 46.75
C GLY A 671 -48.85 8.45 47.53
N LYS A 672 -48.26 8.25 48.73
CA LYS A 672 -48.68 7.43 49.88
C LYS A 672 -48.40 5.93 49.86
#